data_AF-A0A9D2HQB2-F1
#
_entry.id   AF-A0A9D2HQB2-F1
#
_cell.length_a   1.000
_cell.length_b   1.000
_cell.length_c   1.000
_cell.angle_alpha   90.00
_cell.angle_beta   90.00
_cell.angle_gamma   90.00
#
_symmetry.space_group_name_H-M   'P 1'
#
loop_
_entity.id
_entity.type
_entity.pdbx_description
1 polymer ?
#
loop_
_entity_poly.entity_id
_entity_poly.type
_entity_poly.pdbx_seq_one_letter_code
_entity_poly.pdbx_strand_id
1 'polypeptide(L)'
;MAKKKPDFDLPAPEIIAEGVPPDAAIEFWKWRAKLTDEEAKALGEEVRHRAFYVTGLAKHDLVQLVSDGLEEALKSGETLPQFKERIMAAIQTQGWHDYRVENIFRTNMQTAYSAGRYKKMQAVKASRPYWQYIAVMDKRVRPSHAILHEKVYPADHEFWAANYPPNGFRCRCGVRTLSARQVEKQGLTVETDMPKAGVWTDPKTGMEHFVHFPGADKGFRNNPGKDWAESGLDLKKHGLKDTAPPVPKKEPLTQKKLEADIASIDTLIKAAGDKQSIAELEAKKAELQELLDKKTAQAAKKKLNAQNKKLEQQIADFPVKTYSGIWQADVTTADWAAKAGSIQAKKDYFESKLHFGSLTPEETAKFKGLLQDLEEFDAQGQQFHDLQKKQKNVQDSLSKLKNGGKEDPNPYSESRKEAALWAQTPQEADDVLREKCGEVWRKASKAEKDAIYAYTKGSGGFNRPLRGHDGWWGNFKGVGKVDLNNEGRGAAIQHLTNLINRSTYDRDIWLQRGIETAEGAASFLGVPVEALKTWPLEKLQSLIGKEITEHAFTSCGSAKGQGFGGYIFRIYCPRGTKMMYAEPFSHFGDGAKRKWDGKKAQASFGYEDETIIQRGTTYKIMKVEKAGKKISFEIAVTNQI
;
A
#
# COMPACT_ATOMS: atom_id res chain seq x y z
N MET A 1 -11.27 46.89 44.75
CA MET A 1 -12.08 46.52 43.57
C MET A 1 -11.39 47.08 42.33
N ALA A 2 -10.74 46.22 41.54
CA ALA A 2 -10.03 46.65 40.32
C ALA A 2 -11.04 46.77 39.16
N LYS A 3 -11.05 47.92 38.49
CA LYS A 3 -11.93 48.23 37.36
C LYS A 3 -11.70 47.23 36.21
N LYS A 4 -12.76 46.51 35.79
CA LYS A 4 -12.78 45.71 34.56
C LYS A 4 -12.51 46.62 33.36
N LYS A 5 -11.53 46.25 32.53
CA LYS A 5 -11.35 46.85 31.19
C LYS A 5 -12.50 46.38 30.27
N PRO A 6 -12.85 47.17 29.23
CA PRO A 6 -13.98 46.88 28.34
C PRO A 6 -13.78 45.59 27.57
N ASP A 7 -14.89 44.89 27.31
CA ASP A 7 -14.99 43.65 26.55
C ASP A 7 -14.15 43.68 25.26
N PHE A 8 -13.16 42.80 25.20
CA PHE A 8 -12.54 42.35 23.96
C PHE A 8 -12.90 40.87 23.84
N ASP A 9 -14.00 40.59 23.16
CA ASP A 9 -14.46 39.22 22.92
C ASP A 9 -13.64 38.64 21.76
N LEU A 10 -12.52 37.98 22.10
CA LEU A 10 -11.74 37.25 21.11
C LEU A 10 -12.51 35.97 20.77
N PRO A 11 -12.69 35.64 19.48
CA PRO A 11 -13.25 34.34 19.11
C PRO A 11 -12.41 33.23 19.75
N ALA A 12 -13.07 32.15 20.17
CA ALA A 12 -12.41 30.99 20.76
C ALA A 12 -11.23 30.56 19.86
N PRO A 13 -10.01 30.37 20.40
CA PRO A 13 -8.85 30.08 19.60
C PRO A 13 -9.11 28.84 18.75
N GLU A 14 -9.01 29.00 17.44
CA GLU A 14 -9.14 27.91 16.48
C GLU A 14 -8.01 26.90 16.77
N ILE A 15 -8.37 25.70 17.22
CA ILE A 15 -7.40 24.62 17.41
C ILE A 15 -7.10 24.03 16.02
N ILE A 16 -6.14 24.66 15.34
CA ILE A 16 -5.70 24.31 13.97
C ILE A 16 -4.86 23.03 13.91
N ALA A 17 -4.55 22.42 15.05
CA ALA A 17 -3.71 21.23 15.16
C ALA A 17 -4.49 20.07 15.78
N GLU A 18 -4.68 19.00 15.02
CA GLU A 18 -5.15 17.72 15.55
C GLU A 18 -4.13 17.16 16.55
N GLY A 19 -4.61 16.74 17.72
CA GLY A 19 -3.75 16.17 18.75
C GLY A 19 -3.12 14.87 18.26
N VAL A 20 -1.79 14.82 18.15
CA VAL A 20 -1.08 13.58 17.79
C VAL A 20 -1.25 12.56 18.92
N PRO A 21 -1.87 11.38 18.66
CA PRO A 21 -2.05 10.37 19.68
C PRO A 21 -0.70 9.88 20.24
N PRO A 22 -0.57 9.69 21.56
CA PRO A 22 0.69 9.24 22.15
C PRO A 22 0.84 7.71 22.04
N ASP A 23 0.95 7.19 20.81
CA ASP A 23 0.94 5.74 20.52
C ASP A 23 1.86 4.92 21.41
N ALA A 24 3.10 5.38 21.61
CA ALA A 24 4.07 4.69 22.45
C ALA A 24 3.69 4.67 23.94
N ALA A 25 2.98 5.70 24.43
CA ALA A 25 2.46 5.72 25.80
C ALA A 25 1.23 4.80 25.96
N ILE A 26 0.37 4.74 24.94
CA ILE A 26 -0.78 3.82 24.89
C ILE A 26 -0.29 2.36 24.83
N GLU A 27 0.71 2.07 24.00
CA GLU A 27 1.35 0.74 23.94
C GLU A 27 1.96 0.34 25.29
N PHE A 28 2.67 1.25 25.95
CA PHE A 28 3.21 1.04 27.29
C PHE A 28 2.10 0.71 28.31
N TRP A 29 1.01 1.48 28.30
CA TRP A 29 -0.11 1.29 29.24
C TRP A 29 -0.78 -0.07 29.08
N LYS A 30 -1.11 -0.46 27.84
CA LYS A 30 -1.71 -1.77 27.52
C LYS A 30 -0.86 -2.93 28.01
N TRP A 31 0.45 -2.75 28.03
CA TRP A 31 1.41 -3.78 28.38
C TRP A 31 1.54 -4.05 29.89
N ARG A 32 1.18 -3.09 30.75
CA ARG A 32 1.24 -3.29 32.21
C ARG A 32 0.27 -4.37 32.67
N ALA A 33 0.74 -5.31 33.48
CA ALA A 33 -0.11 -6.29 34.16
C ALA A 33 -1.01 -5.56 35.17
N LYS A 34 -2.30 -5.91 35.25
CA LYS A 34 -3.26 -5.28 36.17
C LYS A 34 -3.38 -6.20 37.37
N LEU A 35 -2.82 -5.77 38.50
CA LEU A 35 -2.71 -6.60 39.70
C LEU A 35 -3.47 -5.95 40.86
N THR A 36 -3.95 -6.78 41.77
CA THR A 36 -4.42 -6.32 43.08
C THR A 36 -3.25 -5.88 43.95
N ASP A 37 -3.54 -5.13 45.03
CA ASP A 37 -2.50 -4.68 45.96
C ASP A 37 -1.75 -5.86 46.63
N GLU A 38 -2.43 -6.98 46.89
CA GLU A 38 -1.82 -8.17 47.50
C GLU A 38 -0.86 -8.87 46.52
N GLU A 39 -1.28 -9.05 45.27
CA GLU A 39 -0.45 -9.61 44.20
C GLU A 39 0.79 -8.75 43.94
N ALA A 40 0.63 -7.42 43.92
CA ALA A 40 1.74 -6.50 43.74
C ALA A 40 2.74 -6.53 44.90
N LYS A 41 2.29 -6.76 46.15
CA LYS A 41 3.16 -6.93 47.32
C LYS A 41 3.89 -8.26 47.33
N ALA A 42 3.33 -9.30 46.70
CA ALA A 42 3.98 -10.60 46.56
C ALA A 42 5.13 -10.58 45.53
N LEU A 43 5.25 -9.52 44.72
CA LEU A 43 6.31 -9.34 43.74
C LEU A 43 7.52 -8.58 44.31
N GLY A 44 8.73 -8.92 43.84
CA GLY A 44 9.93 -8.12 44.09
C GLY A 44 9.82 -6.71 43.47
N GLU A 45 10.55 -5.74 44.04
CA GLU A 45 10.46 -4.30 43.70
C GLU A 45 10.64 -4.04 42.20
N GLU A 46 11.63 -4.65 41.56
CA GLU A 46 11.92 -4.59 40.12
C GLU A 46 10.75 -5.02 39.22
N VAL A 47 10.02 -6.06 39.64
CA VAL A 47 8.89 -6.61 38.86
C VAL A 47 7.63 -5.79 39.10
N ARG A 48 7.47 -5.28 40.32
CA ARG A 48 6.34 -4.43 40.73
C ARG A 48 6.25 -3.15 39.90
N HIS A 49 7.39 -2.58 39.48
CA HIS A 49 7.42 -1.40 38.60
C HIS A 49 6.79 -1.64 37.21
N ARG A 50 6.75 -2.90 36.75
CA ARG A 50 6.22 -3.28 35.43
C ARG A 50 4.71 -3.56 35.46
N ALA A 51 4.10 -3.68 36.63
CA ALA A 51 2.67 -3.90 36.83
C ALA A 51 1.94 -2.62 37.24
N PHE A 52 0.69 -2.45 36.83
CA PHE A 52 -0.26 -1.47 37.33
C PHE A 52 -1.04 -2.05 38.51
N TYR A 53 -1.05 -1.32 39.62
CA TYR A 53 -1.87 -1.60 40.80
C TYR A 53 -2.15 -0.29 41.53
N VAL A 54 -3.17 -0.30 42.38
CA VAL A 54 -3.47 0.81 43.29
C VAL A 54 -3.50 0.25 44.70
N THR A 55 -2.72 0.83 45.60
CA THR A 55 -2.67 0.39 47.00
C THR A 55 -4.07 0.37 47.61
N GLY A 56 -4.42 -0.67 48.37
CA GLY A 56 -5.75 -0.86 48.96
C GLY A 56 -6.85 -1.32 47.99
N LEU A 57 -6.56 -1.54 46.71
CA LEU A 57 -7.53 -2.04 45.75
C LEU A 57 -7.43 -3.57 45.64
N ALA A 58 -8.34 -4.27 46.32
CA ALA A 58 -8.33 -5.74 46.42
C ALA A 58 -9.16 -6.46 45.34
N LYS A 59 -10.05 -5.74 44.63
CA LYS A 59 -10.93 -6.31 43.61
C LYS A 59 -10.40 -6.04 42.20
N HIS A 60 -10.18 -7.10 41.42
CA HIS A 60 -9.74 -7.03 40.03
C HIS A 60 -10.64 -6.13 39.17
N ASP A 61 -11.96 -6.19 39.32
CA ASP A 61 -12.89 -5.36 38.53
C ASP A 61 -12.66 -3.86 38.75
N LEU A 62 -12.31 -3.45 39.98
CA LEU A 62 -12.01 -2.06 40.27
C LEU A 62 -10.62 -1.65 39.74
N VAL A 63 -9.64 -2.56 39.80
CA VAL A 63 -8.32 -2.33 39.18
C VAL A 63 -8.49 -2.13 37.67
N GLN A 64 -9.30 -2.98 37.03
CA GLN A 64 -9.59 -2.92 35.60
C GLN A 64 -10.33 -1.63 35.24
N LEU A 65 -11.37 -1.25 35.99
CA LEU A 65 -12.10 0.01 35.78
C LEU A 65 -11.16 1.24 35.81
N VAL A 66 -10.27 1.31 36.79
CA VAL A 66 -9.31 2.42 36.91
C VAL A 66 -8.28 2.36 35.77
N SER A 67 -7.80 1.17 35.40
CA SER A 67 -6.88 0.97 34.29
C SER A 67 -7.48 1.40 32.95
N ASP A 68 -8.72 1.03 32.68
CA ASP A 68 -9.44 1.34 31.44
C ASP A 68 -9.73 2.84 31.35
N GLY A 69 -10.07 3.47 32.48
CA GLY A 69 -10.23 4.92 32.51
C GLY A 69 -8.95 5.69 32.22
N LEU A 70 -7.79 5.18 32.66
CA LEU A 70 -6.50 5.77 32.32
C LEU A 70 -6.11 5.50 30.86
N GLU A 71 -6.45 4.33 30.32
CA GLU A 71 -6.25 4.03 28.90
C GLU A 71 -7.07 4.97 28.01
N GLU A 72 -8.33 5.22 28.39
CA GLU A 72 -9.20 6.13 27.65
C GLU A 72 -8.66 7.56 27.71
N ALA A 73 -8.27 8.04 28.89
CA ALA A 73 -7.64 9.35 29.03
C ALA A 73 -6.37 9.52 28.18
N LEU A 74 -5.59 8.45 27.97
CA LEU A 74 -4.43 8.46 27.08
C LEU A 74 -4.82 8.54 25.59
N LYS A 75 -5.95 7.96 25.20
CA LYS A 75 -6.44 7.93 23.80
C LYS A 75 -7.11 9.23 23.40
N SER A 76 -8.10 9.66 24.17
CA SER A 76 -8.97 10.80 23.84
C SER A 76 -8.52 12.12 24.48
N GLY A 77 -7.48 12.09 25.31
CA GLY A 77 -6.97 13.30 25.98
C GLY A 77 -7.87 13.79 27.11
N GLU A 78 -8.66 12.90 27.73
CA GLU A 78 -9.58 13.27 28.82
C GLU A 78 -8.87 14.01 29.96
N THR A 79 -9.60 14.97 30.52
CA THR A 79 -9.19 15.75 31.68
C THR A 79 -9.44 14.99 32.98
N LEU A 80 -8.82 15.44 34.08
CA LEU A 80 -9.02 14.85 35.41
C LEU A 80 -10.51 14.79 35.84
N PRO A 81 -11.35 15.82 35.61
CA PRO A 81 -12.79 15.73 35.87
C PRO A 81 -13.47 14.58 35.12
N GLN A 82 -13.23 14.44 33.82
CA GLN A 82 -13.80 13.36 33.00
C GLN A 82 -13.35 11.98 33.49
N PHE A 83 -12.07 11.84 33.84
CA PHE A 83 -11.56 10.61 34.45
C PHE A 83 -12.26 10.28 35.78
N LYS A 84 -12.49 11.27 36.65
CA LYS A 84 -13.20 11.08 37.93
C LYS A 84 -14.62 10.57 37.72
N GLU A 85 -15.34 11.11 36.74
CA GLU A 85 -16.68 10.64 36.37
C GLU A 85 -16.64 9.17 35.92
N ARG A 86 -15.69 8.82 35.06
CA ARG A 86 -15.53 7.46 34.52
C ARG A 86 -15.26 6.40 35.59
N ILE A 87 -14.48 6.74 36.61
CA ILE A 87 -14.14 5.80 37.71
C ILE A 87 -14.96 6.02 38.99
N MET A 88 -16.09 6.75 38.91
CA MET A 88 -16.87 7.15 40.08
C MET A 88 -17.28 5.96 40.97
N ALA A 89 -17.60 4.81 40.36
CA ALA A 89 -17.92 3.59 41.10
C ALA A 89 -16.76 3.10 41.98
N ALA A 90 -15.51 3.18 41.51
CA ALA A 90 -14.33 2.85 42.31
C ALA A 90 -14.09 3.87 43.43
N ILE A 91 -14.29 5.15 43.15
CA ILE A 91 -14.14 6.24 44.14
C ILE A 91 -15.10 6.03 45.30
N GLN A 92 -16.38 5.78 45.01
CA GLN A 92 -17.43 5.57 46.02
C GLN A 92 -17.20 4.29 46.81
N THR A 93 -16.89 3.18 46.13
CA THR A 93 -16.68 1.87 46.77
C THR A 93 -15.50 1.88 47.74
N GLN A 94 -14.45 2.65 47.43
CA GLN A 94 -13.22 2.68 48.23
C GLN A 94 -13.09 3.91 49.15
N GLY A 95 -14.07 4.82 49.12
CA GLY A 95 -14.05 6.06 49.90
C GLY A 95 -12.85 6.96 49.58
N TRP A 96 -12.43 7.05 48.32
CA TRP A 96 -11.23 7.81 47.96
C TRP A 96 -11.47 9.31 47.95
N HIS A 97 -10.59 10.04 48.64
CA HIS A 97 -10.54 11.50 48.56
C HIS A 97 -9.99 11.99 47.22
N ASP A 98 -10.38 13.21 46.84
CA ASP A 98 -10.06 13.84 45.55
C ASP A 98 -8.56 13.88 45.24
N TYR A 99 -7.74 14.22 46.24
CA TYR A 99 -6.29 14.30 46.10
C TYR A 99 -5.65 12.95 45.72
N ARG A 100 -6.26 11.84 46.16
CA ARG A 100 -5.79 10.49 45.87
C ARG A 100 -6.08 10.13 44.42
N VAL A 101 -7.28 10.45 43.94
CA VAL A 101 -7.67 10.23 42.54
C VAL A 101 -6.79 11.05 41.61
N GLU A 102 -6.54 12.31 41.94
CA GLU A 102 -5.60 13.16 41.20
C GLU A 102 -4.19 12.54 41.18
N ASN A 103 -3.72 12.00 42.32
CA ASN A 103 -2.40 11.40 42.39
C ASN A 103 -2.28 10.15 41.50
N ILE A 104 -3.31 9.29 41.51
CA ILE A 104 -3.40 8.10 40.65
C ILE A 104 -3.34 8.54 39.18
N PHE A 105 -4.20 9.49 38.79
CA PHE A 105 -4.26 9.99 37.43
C PHE A 105 -2.92 10.58 36.97
N ARG A 106 -2.42 11.60 37.67
CA ARG A 106 -1.21 12.32 37.24
C ARG A 106 0.01 11.44 37.20
N THR A 107 0.22 10.59 38.21
CA THR A 107 1.41 9.73 38.29
C THR A 107 1.41 8.74 37.13
N ASN A 108 0.29 8.07 36.87
CA ASN A 108 0.21 7.07 35.80
C ASN A 108 0.30 7.69 34.40
N MET A 109 -0.37 8.83 34.17
CA MET A 109 -0.27 9.56 32.91
C MET A 109 1.17 10.01 32.65
N GLN A 110 1.85 10.58 33.64
CA GLN A 110 3.25 11.00 33.52
C GLN A 110 4.19 9.83 33.25
N THR A 111 3.99 8.69 33.93
CA THR A 111 4.76 7.46 33.69
C THR A 111 4.58 7.00 32.23
N ALA A 112 3.34 6.93 31.74
CA ALA A 112 3.06 6.49 30.38
C ALA A 112 3.68 7.42 29.32
N TYR A 113 3.50 8.73 29.44
CA TYR A 113 4.11 9.69 28.53
C TYR A 113 5.64 9.65 28.57
N SER A 114 6.24 9.47 29.76
CA SER A 114 7.70 9.43 29.90
C SER A 114 8.29 8.16 29.28
N ALA A 115 7.63 7.01 29.43
CA ALA A 115 8.00 5.76 28.77
C ALA A 115 7.89 5.87 27.24
N GLY A 116 6.80 6.47 26.74
CA GLY A 116 6.65 6.72 25.30
C GLY A 116 7.71 7.68 24.75
N ARG A 117 8.04 8.73 25.50
CA ARG A 117 9.12 9.68 25.17
C ARG A 117 10.47 8.98 25.12
N TYR A 118 10.76 8.09 26.07
CA TYR A 118 12.01 7.31 26.10
C TYR A 118 12.20 6.51 24.81
N LYS A 119 11.19 5.78 24.35
CA LYS A 119 11.24 5.04 23.07
C LYS A 119 11.53 5.95 21.88
N LYS A 120 10.90 7.13 21.82
CA LYS A 120 11.19 8.13 20.77
C LYS A 120 12.61 8.68 20.87
N MET A 121 13.13 8.89 22.08
CA MET A 121 14.49 9.37 22.30
C MET A 121 15.55 8.33 21.91
N GLN A 122 15.30 7.04 22.19
CA GLN A 122 16.17 5.95 21.76
C GLN A 122 16.30 5.87 20.23
N ALA A 123 15.21 6.12 19.49
CA ALA A 123 15.22 6.11 18.03
C ALA A 123 16.12 7.18 17.40
N VAL A 124 16.34 8.32 18.09
CA VAL A 124 17.17 9.43 17.58
C VAL A 124 18.55 9.51 18.23
N LYS A 125 18.86 8.57 19.13
CA LYS A 125 20.07 8.54 19.96
C LYS A 125 21.37 8.72 19.16
N ALA A 126 21.48 8.12 17.98
CA ALA A 126 22.66 8.25 17.11
C ALA A 126 22.95 9.71 16.73
N SER A 127 21.92 10.52 16.50
CA SER A 127 22.05 11.95 16.15
C SER A 127 21.99 12.88 17.36
N ARG A 128 21.49 12.38 18.50
CA ARG A 128 21.28 13.15 19.74
C ARG A 128 21.76 12.33 20.96
N PRO A 129 23.09 12.13 21.10
CA PRO A 129 23.66 11.19 22.08
C PRO A 129 23.68 11.72 23.52
N TYR A 130 23.34 12.99 23.76
CA TYR A 130 23.35 13.59 25.09
C TYR A 130 21.95 13.94 25.55
N TRP A 131 21.64 13.68 26.81
CA TRP A 131 20.34 13.98 27.40
C TRP A 131 20.53 14.93 28.59
N GLN A 132 19.61 15.89 28.72
CA GLN A 132 19.63 16.87 29.80
C GLN A 132 18.40 16.70 30.69
N TYR A 133 18.63 16.68 31.99
CA TYR A 133 17.58 16.62 33.00
C TYR A 133 16.95 18.00 33.22
N ILE A 134 15.62 18.08 33.14
CA ILE A 134 14.89 19.35 33.27
C ILE A 134 13.85 19.23 34.37
N ALA A 135 14.08 19.91 35.49
CA ALA A 135 13.07 20.19 36.52
C ALA A 135 12.29 21.49 36.22
N VAL A 136 11.05 21.61 36.72
CA VAL A 136 10.20 22.82 36.52
C VAL A 136 10.69 24.04 37.34
N MET A 137 11.48 23.80 38.39
CA MET A 137 12.01 24.83 39.30
C MET A 137 10.93 25.75 39.92
N ASP A 138 9.75 25.19 40.22
CA ASP A 138 8.75 25.85 41.08
C ASP A 138 8.88 25.36 42.53
N LYS A 139 8.14 26.01 43.45
CA LYS A 139 8.14 25.69 44.89
C LYS A 139 7.70 24.26 45.24
N ARG A 140 7.24 23.47 44.26
CA ARG A 140 6.80 22.08 44.45
C ARG A 140 7.82 21.07 43.96
N VAL A 141 8.92 21.51 43.34
CA VAL A 141 10.04 20.65 42.97
C VAL A 141 10.81 20.30 44.24
N ARG A 142 11.06 19.01 44.46
CA ARG A 142 11.85 18.54 45.59
C ARG A 142 13.33 18.90 45.38
N PRO A 143 14.07 19.29 46.44
CA PRO A 143 15.51 19.58 46.33
C PRO A 143 16.32 18.44 45.69
N SER A 144 15.95 17.18 45.96
CA SER A 144 16.57 15.99 45.35
C SER A 144 16.47 15.93 43.82
N HIS A 145 15.46 16.57 43.23
CA HIS A 145 15.29 16.68 41.78
C HIS A 145 15.86 18.01 41.25
N ALA A 146 15.74 19.08 42.03
CA ALA A 146 16.18 20.42 41.64
C ALA A 146 17.70 20.49 41.44
N ILE A 147 18.47 19.79 42.27
CA ILE A 147 19.94 19.69 42.15
C ILE A 147 20.39 19.00 40.84
N LEU A 148 19.48 18.31 40.14
CA LEU A 148 19.76 17.67 38.85
C LEU A 148 19.39 18.55 37.66
N HIS A 149 18.75 19.70 37.88
CA HIS A 149 18.34 20.59 36.81
C HIS A 149 19.56 20.99 35.96
N GLU A 150 19.39 20.91 34.64
CA GLU A 150 20.39 21.20 33.61
C GLU A 150 21.60 20.26 33.53
N LYS A 151 21.72 19.27 34.41
CA LYS A 151 22.74 18.23 34.27
C LYS A 151 22.58 17.45 32.97
N VAL A 152 23.69 17.28 32.26
CA VAL A 152 23.75 16.58 30.98
C VAL A 152 24.53 15.28 31.15
N TYR A 153 23.94 14.17 30.72
CA TYR A 153 24.59 12.87 30.72
C TYR A 153 24.54 12.25 29.31
N PRO A 154 25.50 11.39 28.93
CA PRO A 154 25.35 10.52 27.77
C PRO A 154 24.06 9.70 27.86
N ALA A 155 23.43 9.42 26.72
CA ALA A 155 22.16 8.67 26.66
C ALA A 155 22.25 7.27 27.29
N ASP A 156 23.43 6.64 27.25
CA ASP A 156 23.69 5.30 27.82
C ASP A 156 24.20 5.32 29.26
N HIS A 157 24.31 6.50 29.86
CA HIS A 157 24.82 6.61 31.22
C HIS A 157 23.89 5.94 32.23
N GLU A 158 24.45 5.25 33.23
CA GLU A 158 23.70 4.53 34.27
C GLU A 158 22.73 5.42 35.06
N PHE A 159 23.00 6.73 35.12
CA PHE A 159 22.11 7.76 35.67
C PHE A 159 20.67 7.60 35.17
N TRP A 160 20.48 7.33 33.87
CA TRP A 160 19.15 7.19 33.27
C TRP A 160 18.45 5.89 33.62
N ALA A 161 19.15 4.88 34.15
CA ALA A 161 18.50 3.66 34.63
C ALA A 161 17.74 3.91 35.96
N ALA A 162 18.22 4.86 36.78
CA ALA A 162 17.66 5.12 38.12
C ALA A 162 16.97 6.48 38.27
N ASN A 163 17.21 7.44 37.37
CA ASN A 163 16.75 8.83 37.53
C ASN A 163 15.97 9.38 36.33
N TYR A 164 15.51 8.50 35.44
CA TYR A 164 14.68 8.92 34.32
C TYR A 164 13.23 9.18 34.79
N PRO A 165 12.69 10.41 34.63
CA PRO A 165 11.38 10.77 35.17
C PRO A 165 10.22 9.86 34.73
N PRO A 166 9.16 9.72 35.54
CA PRO A 166 8.92 10.41 36.82
C PRO A 166 9.72 9.84 38.00
N ASN A 167 10.35 10.74 38.75
CA ASN A 167 11.23 10.42 39.88
C ASN A 167 10.50 10.43 41.24
N GLY A 168 9.16 10.45 41.22
CA GLY A 168 8.33 10.54 42.41
C GLY A 168 6.87 10.86 42.11
N PHE A 169 6.01 10.78 43.12
CA PHE A 169 4.60 11.17 42.98
C PHE A 169 4.48 12.64 42.52
N ARG A 170 3.62 12.87 41.51
CA ARG A 170 3.36 14.18 40.89
C ARG A 170 4.62 14.86 40.31
N CYS A 171 5.63 14.07 39.93
CA CYS A 171 6.87 14.57 39.34
C CYS A 171 6.63 15.22 37.96
N ARG A 172 7.07 16.46 37.78
CA ARG A 172 6.94 17.20 36.50
C ARG A 172 8.27 17.40 35.78
N CYS A 173 9.31 16.69 36.23
CA CYS A 173 10.61 16.69 35.58
C CYS A 173 10.52 15.97 34.23
N GLY A 174 11.39 16.32 33.29
CA GLY A 174 11.47 15.69 31.98
C GLY A 174 12.91 15.64 31.46
N VAL A 175 13.05 15.12 30.24
CA VAL A 175 14.37 14.95 29.61
C VAL A 175 14.37 15.56 28.22
N ARG A 176 15.43 16.32 27.92
CA ARG A 176 15.66 16.96 26.62
C ARG A 176 16.84 16.28 25.93
N THR A 177 16.68 15.79 24.71
CA THR A 177 17.81 15.27 23.91
C THR A 177 18.59 16.42 23.30
N LEU A 178 19.90 16.26 23.14
CA LEU A 178 20.85 17.24 22.63
C LEU A 178 21.81 16.57 21.65
N SER A 179 22.15 17.26 20.56
CA SER A 179 23.28 16.87 19.71
C SER A 179 24.61 17.36 20.29
N ALA A 180 25.73 16.78 19.87
CA ALA A 180 27.06 17.24 20.28
C ALA A 180 27.27 18.74 20.02
N ARG A 181 26.86 19.22 18.84
CA ARG A 181 26.90 20.65 18.49
C ARG A 181 26.08 21.54 19.44
N GLN A 182 24.96 21.04 19.97
CA GLN A 182 24.16 21.83 20.92
C GLN A 182 24.80 21.89 22.30
N VAL A 183 25.45 20.80 22.74
CA VAL A 183 26.22 20.78 23.99
C VAL A 183 27.36 21.79 23.91
N GLU A 184 28.14 21.77 22.82
CA GLU A 184 29.23 22.71 22.58
C GLU A 184 28.74 24.17 22.48
N LYS A 185 27.72 24.43 21.65
CA LYS A 185 27.18 25.79 21.47
C LYS A 185 26.60 26.39 22.75
N GLN A 186 26.03 25.57 23.63
CA GLN A 186 25.44 26.02 24.89
C GLN A 186 26.44 26.00 26.05
N GLY A 187 27.69 25.57 25.83
CA GLY A 187 28.70 25.47 26.89
C GLY A 187 28.31 24.51 28.00
N LEU A 188 27.57 23.44 27.68
CA LEU A 188 27.06 22.50 28.68
C LEU A 188 28.14 21.47 29.06
N THR A 189 28.34 21.28 30.36
CA THR A 189 29.22 20.23 30.88
C THR A 189 28.51 18.87 30.82
N VAL A 190 29.16 17.88 30.20
CA VAL A 190 28.70 16.49 30.21
C VAL A 190 29.26 15.81 31.45
N GLU A 191 28.34 15.38 32.32
CA GLU A 191 28.63 14.66 33.55
C GLU A 191 29.02 13.21 33.24
N THR A 192 30.05 12.72 33.94
CA THR A 192 30.56 11.33 33.85
C THR A 192 30.33 10.53 35.11
N ASP A 193 30.08 11.20 36.23
CA ASP A 193 29.88 10.58 37.55
C ASP A 193 28.40 10.61 37.95
N MET A 194 27.98 9.60 38.70
CA MET A 194 26.70 9.63 39.40
C MET A 194 26.62 10.83 40.35
N PRO A 195 25.43 11.45 40.50
CA PRO A 195 25.28 12.66 41.30
C PRO A 195 25.56 12.38 42.78
N LYS A 196 26.45 13.17 43.37
CA LYS A 196 26.89 13.06 44.77
C LYS A 196 26.09 13.99 45.66
N ALA A 197 26.01 13.67 46.94
CA ALA A 197 25.39 14.55 47.94
C ALA A 197 25.97 15.97 47.86
N GLY A 198 25.11 16.97 48.04
CA GLY A 198 25.52 18.36 47.86
C GLY A 198 24.45 19.33 48.30
N VAL A 199 24.77 20.62 48.26
CA VAL A 199 23.85 21.69 48.59
C VAL A 199 23.16 22.18 47.31
N TRP A 200 21.84 22.27 47.36
CA TRP A 200 21.05 22.99 46.37
C TRP A 200 20.53 24.29 46.98
N THR A 201 20.84 25.42 46.35
CA THR A 201 20.33 26.74 46.74
C THR A 201 19.09 27.06 45.92
N ASP A 202 17.97 27.33 46.58
CA ASP A 202 16.74 27.74 45.91
C ASP A 202 16.96 29.13 45.26
N PRO A 203 16.88 29.25 43.93
CA PRO A 203 17.15 30.51 43.24
C PRO A 203 16.16 31.62 43.57
N LYS A 204 14.98 31.30 44.14
CA LYS A 204 13.96 32.29 44.50
C LYS A 204 14.09 32.79 45.93
N THR A 205 14.48 31.92 46.85
CA THR A 205 14.50 32.23 48.28
C THR A 205 15.90 32.38 48.84
N GLY A 206 16.92 31.91 48.12
CA GLY A 206 18.31 31.86 48.59
C GLY A 206 18.57 30.81 49.66
N MET A 207 17.56 30.00 50.04
CA MET A 207 17.72 28.96 51.06
C MET A 207 18.55 27.80 50.54
N GLU A 208 19.51 27.37 51.35
CA GLU A 208 20.35 26.20 51.08
C GLU A 208 19.71 24.92 51.63
N HIS A 209 19.61 23.91 50.78
CA HIS A 209 19.12 22.59 51.11
C HIS A 209 20.22 21.56 50.91
N PHE A 210 20.63 20.90 52.00
CA PHE A 210 21.54 19.76 51.88
C PHE A 210 20.79 18.53 51.36
N VAL A 211 21.20 18.03 50.20
CA VAL A 211 20.62 16.89 49.51
C VAL A 211 21.53 15.67 49.71
N HIS A 212 21.13 14.77 50.61
CA HIS A 212 21.85 13.52 50.85
C HIS A 212 21.80 12.55 49.65
N PHE A 213 20.68 12.48 48.95
CA PHE A 213 20.46 11.60 47.82
C PHE A 213 19.85 12.35 46.64
N PRO A 214 20.67 12.97 45.78
CA PRO A 214 20.22 13.51 44.51
C PRO A 214 19.66 12.38 43.64
N GLY A 215 18.47 12.56 43.08
CA GLY A 215 17.84 11.50 42.30
C GLY A 215 16.39 11.22 42.64
N ALA A 216 15.94 10.07 42.15
CA ALA A 216 14.58 9.61 42.36
C ALA A 216 14.28 9.26 43.83
N ASP A 217 13.05 9.57 44.22
CA ASP A 217 12.47 9.22 45.51
C ASP A 217 12.45 7.68 45.69
N LYS A 218 12.35 7.22 46.95
CA LYS A 218 12.22 5.79 47.26
C LYS A 218 11.01 5.19 46.52
N GLY A 219 11.22 4.08 45.82
CA GLY A 219 10.19 3.43 44.99
C GLY A 219 10.00 4.06 43.59
N PHE A 220 10.87 4.96 43.16
CA PHE A 220 10.90 5.53 41.80
C PHE A 220 12.27 5.43 41.14
N ARG A 221 13.20 4.65 41.72
CA ARG A 221 14.56 4.45 41.22
C ARG A 221 14.59 3.45 40.07
N ASN A 222 13.87 3.76 39.00
CA ASN A 222 13.78 2.93 37.81
C ASN A 222 13.65 3.79 36.55
N ASN A 223 13.61 3.13 35.39
CA ASN A 223 13.32 3.79 34.13
C ASN A 223 12.11 3.13 33.46
N PRO A 224 10.92 3.74 33.55
CA PRO A 224 9.70 3.17 33.00
C PRO A 224 9.78 2.82 31.50
N GLY A 225 10.58 3.57 30.72
CA GLY A 225 10.76 3.31 29.30
C GLY A 225 11.75 2.17 29.01
N LYS A 226 12.83 2.06 29.80
CA LYS A 226 13.84 1.00 29.67
C LYS A 226 13.27 -0.36 30.08
N ASP A 227 12.58 -0.40 31.22
CA ASP A 227 11.96 -1.61 31.76
C ASP A 227 10.95 -2.22 30.77
N TRP A 228 10.25 -1.38 30.03
CA TRP A 228 9.33 -1.76 28.95
C TRP A 228 10.04 -2.26 27.69
N ALA A 229 11.19 -1.67 27.32
CA ALA A 229 11.90 -1.98 26.09
C ALA A 229 12.75 -3.26 26.17
N GLU A 230 13.29 -3.59 27.34
CA GLU A 230 14.32 -4.63 27.48
C GLU A 230 13.79 -5.99 27.96
N SER A 231 12.66 -6.07 28.65
CA SER A 231 12.19 -7.36 29.19
C SER A 231 10.71 -7.38 29.47
N GLY A 232 10.01 -8.29 28.80
CA GLY A 232 8.62 -8.55 29.13
C GLY A 232 8.41 -9.02 30.58
N LEU A 233 7.22 -8.84 31.16
CA LEU A 233 6.86 -9.28 32.51
C LEU A 233 6.40 -10.73 32.42
N ASP A 234 7.29 -11.68 32.76
CA ASP A 234 6.99 -13.12 32.78
C ASP A 234 6.41 -13.54 34.12
N LEU A 235 5.10 -13.33 34.30
CA LEU A 235 4.36 -13.66 35.54
C LEU A 235 4.42 -15.15 35.91
N LYS A 236 4.67 -16.05 34.94
CA LYS A 236 4.76 -17.49 35.20
C LYS A 236 5.93 -17.87 36.09
N LYS A 237 7.03 -17.10 36.04
CA LYS A 237 8.21 -17.29 36.90
C LYS A 237 7.98 -16.84 38.35
N HIS A 238 6.90 -16.12 38.63
CA HIS A 238 6.61 -15.53 39.95
C HIS A 238 5.38 -16.14 40.65
N GLY A 239 4.91 -17.32 40.22
CA GLY A 239 3.84 -18.07 40.91
C GLY A 239 2.42 -17.53 40.74
N LEU A 240 2.23 -16.44 40.00
CA LEU A 240 0.95 -15.78 39.73
C LEU A 240 0.35 -16.27 38.40
N LYS A 241 -0.14 -17.52 38.38
CA LYS A 241 -0.63 -18.19 37.14
C LYS A 241 -2.01 -17.72 36.67
N ASP A 242 -2.86 -17.26 37.60
CA ASP A 242 -4.30 -17.03 37.36
C ASP A 242 -4.76 -15.58 37.61
N THR A 243 -3.84 -14.65 37.91
CA THR A 243 -4.17 -13.28 38.34
C THR A 243 -4.01 -12.22 37.25
N ALA A 244 -3.98 -12.63 35.99
CA ALA A 244 -4.06 -11.71 34.87
C ALA A 244 -5.01 -12.31 33.82
N PRO A 245 -5.83 -11.48 33.15
CA PRO A 245 -6.21 -11.80 31.78
C PRO A 245 -4.93 -12.17 31.03
N PRO A 246 -4.98 -13.12 30.08
CA PRO A 246 -3.79 -13.58 29.39
C PRO A 246 -2.96 -12.36 29.00
N VAL A 247 -1.62 -12.46 29.17
CA VAL A 247 -0.68 -11.52 28.54
C VAL A 247 -1.36 -11.11 27.24
N PRO A 248 -1.57 -9.82 26.95
CA PRO A 248 -1.71 -9.49 25.58
C PRO A 248 -0.34 -9.87 24.98
N LYS A 249 -0.15 -11.16 24.64
CA LYS A 249 0.10 -11.50 23.26
C LYS A 249 -0.75 -10.45 22.58
N LYS A 250 -0.14 -9.57 21.79
CA LYS A 250 -0.89 -9.16 20.62
C LYS A 250 -1.52 -10.48 20.18
N GLU A 251 -2.81 -10.72 20.49
CA GLU A 251 -3.60 -11.57 19.65
C GLU A 251 -3.25 -10.91 18.36
N PRO A 252 -2.37 -11.56 17.57
CA PRO A 252 -1.76 -10.84 16.49
C PRO A 252 -2.96 -10.27 15.80
N LEU A 253 -2.94 -8.97 15.48
CA LEU A 253 -3.97 -8.43 14.61
C LEU A 253 -3.82 -9.29 13.36
N THR A 254 -4.53 -10.40 13.37
CA THR A 254 -4.42 -11.53 12.48
C THR A 254 -5.50 -11.21 11.51
N GLN A 255 -5.25 -11.54 10.26
CA GLN A 255 -6.23 -11.35 9.22
C GLN A 255 -7.60 -11.91 9.67
N LYS A 256 -7.59 -13.12 10.24
CA LYS A 256 -8.77 -13.80 10.80
C LYS A 256 -9.48 -13.06 11.94
N LYS A 257 -8.73 -12.40 12.84
CA LYS A 257 -9.32 -11.62 13.93
C LYS A 257 -9.94 -10.32 13.42
N LEU A 258 -9.25 -9.61 12.54
CA LEU A 258 -9.77 -8.39 11.91
C LEU A 258 -11.03 -8.66 11.10
N GLU A 259 -11.04 -9.76 10.33
CA GLU A 259 -12.22 -10.24 9.60
C GLU A 259 -13.39 -10.55 10.56
N ALA A 260 -13.12 -11.19 11.70
CA ALA A 260 -14.14 -11.48 12.72
C ALA A 260 -14.68 -10.22 13.40
N ASP A 261 -13.81 -9.26 13.73
CA ASP A 261 -14.18 -7.99 14.37
C ASP A 261 -15.02 -7.13 13.40
N ILE A 262 -14.66 -7.09 12.11
CA ILE A 262 -15.45 -6.41 11.05
C ILE A 262 -16.83 -7.07 10.90
N ALA A 263 -16.90 -8.40 10.83
CA ALA A 263 -18.17 -9.13 10.73
C ALA A 263 -19.07 -8.92 11.96
N SER A 264 -18.47 -8.78 13.15
CA SER A 264 -19.17 -8.42 14.36
C SER A 264 -19.76 -7.01 14.26
N ILE A 265 -18.98 -6.03 13.79
CA ILE A 265 -19.48 -4.66 13.57
C ILE A 265 -20.60 -4.62 12.53
N ASP A 266 -20.51 -5.38 11.46
CA ASP A 266 -21.60 -5.49 10.46
C ASP A 266 -22.90 -6.01 11.06
N THR A 267 -22.81 -6.90 12.06
CA THR A 267 -23.98 -7.40 12.79
C THR A 267 -24.56 -6.31 13.69
N LEU A 268 -23.71 -5.50 14.33
CA LEU A 268 -24.12 -4.36 15.15
C LEU A 268 -24.76 -3.24 14.33
N ILE A 269 -24.24 -2.93 13.14
CA ILE A 269 -24.82 -1.94 12.22
C ILE A 269 -26.25 -2.35 11.83
N LYS A 270 -26.47 -3.64 11.56
CA LYS A 270 -27.81 -4.17 11.23
C LYS A 270 -28.79 -4.15 12.40
N ALA A 271 -28.28 -4.18 13.63
CA ALA A 271 -29.08 -4.15 14.85
C ALA A 271 -29.31 -2.72 15.39
N ALA A 272 -28.53 -1.74 14.92
CA ALA A 272 -28.63 -0.34 15.35
C ALA A 272 -29.86 0.35 14.74
N GLY A 273 -30.65 1.02 15.58
CA GLY A 273 -31.86 1.72 15.17
C GLY A 273 -31.69 3.22 14.90
N ASP A 274 -30.58 3.82 15.34
CA ASP A 274 -30.33 5.25 15.23
C ASP A 274 -29.13 5.57 14.30
N LYS A 275 -29.21 6.72 13.64
CA LYS A 275 -28.23 7.15 12.62
C LYS A 275 -26.86 7.46 13.19
N GLN A 276 -26.77 7.87 14.46
CA GLN A 276 -25.50 8.26 15.07
C GLN A 276 -24.66 7.03 15.39
N SER A 277 -25.25 6.01 16.01
CA SER A 277 -24.61 4.72 16.28
C SER A 277 -24.14 4.04 14.99
N ILE A 278 -24.93 4.11 13.92
CA ILE A 278 -24.54 3.57 12.61
C ILE A 278 -23.28 4.28 12.08
N ALA A 279 -23.23 5.62 12.13
CA ALA A 279 -22.08 6.38 11.65
C ALA A 279 -20.80 6.07 12.45
N GLU A 280 -20.90 5.93 13.77
CA GLU A 280 -19.77 5.57 14.64
C GLU A 280 -19.27 4.14 14.36
N LEU A 281 -20.18 3.19 14.14
CA LEU A 281 -19.84 1.81 13.79
C LEU A 281 -19.22 1.71 12.38
N GLU A 282 -19.71 2.49 11.41
CA GLU A 282 -19.13 2.56 10.07
C GLU A 282 -17.70 3.13 10.09
N ALA A 283 -17.46 4.18 10.88
CA ALA A 283 -16.11 4.75 11.05
C ALA A 283 -15.15 3.72 11.67
N LYS A 284 -15.59 3.01 12.71
CA LYS A 284 -14.80 1.95 13.35
C LYS A 284 -14.54 0.76 12.42
N LYS A 285 -15.52 0.41 11.58
CA LYS A 285 -15.34 -0.60 10.53
C LYS A 285 -14.27 -0.17 9.53
N ALA A 286 -14.28 1.09 9.10
CA ALA A 286 -13.30 1.62 8.16
C ALA A 286 -11.86 1.55 8.73
N GLU A 287 -11.67 1.91 10.00
CA GLU A 287 -10.36 1.79 10.67
C GLU A 287 -9.86 0.33 10.73
N LEU A 288 -10.74 -0.62 11.08
CA LEU A 288 -10.37 -2.04 11.11
C LEU A 288 -10.08 -2.59 9.71
N GLN A 289 -10.82 -2.13 8.70
CA GLN A 289 -10.60 -2.49 7.31
C GLN A 289 -9.23 -2.01 6.82
N GLU A 290 -8.82 -0.78 7.14
CA GLU A 290 -7.49 -0.27 6.79
C GLU A 290 -6.36 -1.11 7.42
N LEU A 291 -6.55 -1.52 8.67
CA LEU A 291 -5.60 -2.40 9.38
C LEU A 291 -5.54 -3.80 8.75
N LEU A 292 -6.68 -4.35 8.30
CA LEU A 292 -6.76 -5.62 7.59
C LEU A 292 -6.04 -5.56 6.24
N ASP A 293 -6.24 -4.49 5.48
CA ASP A 293 -5.62 -4.28 4.18
C ASP A 293 -4.09 -4.18 4.33
N LYS A 294 -3.61 -3.41 5.32
CA LYS A 294 -2.18 -3.29 5.63
C LYS A 294 -1.55 -4.62 6.02
N LYS A 295 -2.24 -5.43 6.82
CA LYS A 295 -1.79 -6.79 7.22
C LYS A 295 -1.73 -7.74 6.02
N THR A 296 -2.74 -7.71 5.17
CA THR A 296 -2.84 -8.53 3.97
C THR A 296 -1.73 -8.16 2.98
N ALA A 297 -1.45 -6.88 2.80
CA ALA A 297 -0.34 -6.39 1.98
C ALA A 297 1.03 -6.82 2.52
N GLN A 298 1.26 -6.77 3.84
CA GLN A 298 2.49 -7.26 4.45
C GLN A 298 2.69 -8.77 4.27
N ALA A 299 1.62 -9.56 4.42
CA ALA A 299 1.66 -11.01 4.22
C ALA A 299 1.95 -11.36 2.75
N ALA A 300 1.28 -10.68 1.80
CA ALA A 300 1.52 -10.82 0.37
C ALA A 300 2.97 -10.47 0.00
N LYS A 301 3.49 -9.34 0.51
CA LYS A 301 4.89 -8.93 0.31
C LYS A 301 5.88 -9.96 0.80
N LYS A 302 5.66 -10.53 2.00
CA LYS A 302 6.53 -11.58 2.56
C LYS A 302 6.51 -12.83 1.67
N LYS A 303 5.34 -13.27 1.20
CA LYS A 303 5.19 -14.43 0.31
C LYS A 303 5.89 -14.20 -1.04
N LEU A 304 5.65 -13.05 -1.66
CA LEU A 304 6.25 -12.70 -2.95
C LEU A 304 7.77 -12.54 -2.85
N ASN A 305 8.31 -11.94 -1.78
CA ASN A 305 9.76 -11.86 -1.56
C ASN A 305 10.39 -13.25 -1.43
N ALA A 306 9.75 -14.18 -0.73
CA ALA A 306 10.24 -15.56 -0.61
C ALA A 306 10.20 -16.29 -1.96
N GLN A 307 9.15 -16.08 -2.75
CA GLN A 307 9.02 -16.63 -4.10
C GLN A 307 10.07 -16.04 -5.05
N ASN A 308 10.30 -14.72 -5.01
CA ASN A 308 11.31 -14.05 -5.82
C ASN A 308 12.71 -14.58 -5.51
N LYS A 309 13.06 -14.74 -4.23
CA LYS A 309 14.35 -15.30 -3.81
C LYS A 309 14.55 -16.74 -4.31
N LYS A 310 13.49 -17.55 -4.32
CA LYS A 310 13.54 -18.92 -4.86
C LYS A 310 13.76 -18.92 -6.37
N LEU A 311 13.08 -18.04 -7.10
CA LEU A 311 13.23 -17.90 -8.55
C LEU A 311 14.60 -17.33 -8.93
N GLU A 312 15.12 -16.35 -8.19
CA GLU A 312 16.48 -15.84 -8.32
C GLU A 312 17.52 -16.95 -8.21
N GLN A 313 17.38 -17.82 -7.20
CA GLN A 313 18.27 -18.97 -7.03
C GLN A 313 18.14 -19.96 -8.20
N GLN A 314 16.91 -20.30 -8.61
CA GLN A 314 16.67 -21.22 -9.73
C GLN A 314 17.24 -20.70 -11.06
N ILE A 315 17.21 -19.39 -11.28
CA ILE A 315 17.79 -18.76 -12.48
C ILE A 315 19.31 -18.74 -12.39
N ALA A 316 19.88 -18.43 -11.21
CA ALA A 316 21.32 -18.43 -11.00
C ALA A 316 21.96 -19.82 -11.14
N ASP A 317 21.25 -20.87 -10.70
CA ASP A 317 21.70 -22.26 -10.79
C ASP A 317 21.41 -22.90 -12.16
N PHE A 318 20.71 -22.19 -13.05
CA PHE A 318 20.35 -22.74 -14.37
C PHE A 318 21.59 -22.79 -15.28
N PRO A 319 21.91 -23.95 -15.89
CA PRO A 319 23.07 -24.07 -16.76
C PRO A 319 22.89 -23.24 -18.03
N VAL A 320 23.77 -22.28 -18.27
CA VAL A 320 23.82 -21.51 -19.52
C VAL A 320 24.84 -22.14 -20.46
N LYS A 321 24.35 -22.75 -21.54
CA LYS A 321 25.16 -23.36 -22.61
C LYS A 321 25.28 -22.39 -23.78
N THR A 322 26.41 -22.44 -24.48
CA THR A 322 26.63 -21.73 -25.75
C THR A 322 26.42 -22.70 -26.90
N TYR A 323 25.67 -22.27 -27.92
CA TYR A 323 25.34 -23.02 -29.12
C TYR A 323 25.93 -22.29 -30.32
N SER A 324 26.83 -22.97 -31.03
CA SER A 324 27.57 -22.42 -32.17
C SER A 324 27.19 -23.11 -33.46
N GLY A 325 27.24 -22.40 -34.59
CA GLY A 325 27.02 -22.98 -35.92
C GLY A 325 25.56 -23.21 -36.34
N ILE A 326 24.59 -22.95 -35.46
CA ILE A 326 23.15 -22.95 -35.80
C ILE A 326 22.74 -21.62 -36.46
N TRP A 327 23.19 -20.50 -35.89
CA TRP A 327 23.05 -19.15 -36.43
C TRP A 327 24.42 -18.59 -36.83
N GLN A 328 24.45 -17.42 -37.49
CA GLN A 328 25.70 -16.76 -37.87
C GLN A 328 26.53 -16.30 -36.67
N ALA A 329 25.86 -15.92 -35.59
CA ALA A 329 26.48 -15.61 -34.31
C ALA A 329 26.13 -16.70 -33.31
N ASP A 330 27.07 -16.99 -32.43
CA ASP A 330 26.86 -17.89 -31.30
C ASP A 330 25.78 -17.32 -30.38
N VAL A 331 24.95 -18.21 -29.85
CA VAL A 331 23.85 -17.86 -28.95
C VAL A 331 23.96 -18.67 -27.68
N THR A 332 23.42 -18.14 -26.60
CA THR A 332 23.33 -18.81 -25.31
C THR A 332 21.90 -19.21 -25.00
N THR A 333 21.70 -20.11 -24.04
CA THR A 333 20.36 -20.46 -23.54
C THR A 333 19.49 -19.25 -23.18
N ALA A 334 20.10 -18.11 -22.79
CA ALA A 334 19.41 -16.87 -22.49
C ALA A 334 18.83 -16.13 -23.72
N ASP A 335 19.35 -16.41 -24.92
CA ASP A 335 18.93 -15.76 -26.17
C ASP A 335 17.68 -16.41 -26.80
N TRP A 336 17.11 -17.43 -26.14
CA TRP A 336 15.98 -18.19 -26.66
C TRP A 336 14.80 -17.32 -27.08
N ALA A 337 14.40 -16.33 -26.27
CA ALA A 337 13.28 -15.45 -26.59
C ALA A 337 13.47 -14.68 -27.91
N ALA A 338 14.71 -14.29 -28.23
CA ALA A 338 15.04 -13.60 -29.46
C ALA A 338 15.09 -14.55 -30.68
N LYS A 339 15.28 -15.85 -30.44
CA LYS A 339 15.44 -16.87 -31.49
C LYS A 339 14.23 -17.78 -31.68
N ALA A 340 13.29 -17.81 -30.74
CA ALA A 340 12.12 -18.70 -30.71
C ALA A 340 11.36 -18.74 -32.05
N GLY A 341 11.14 -17.57 -32.67
CA GLY A 341 10.45 -17.47 -33.96
C GLY A 341 11.21 -18.06 -35.16
N SER A 342 12.47 -18.44 -35.01
CA SER A 342 13.31 -19.00 -36.08
C SER A 342 13.67 -20.48 -35.89
N ILE A 343 13.32 -21.08 -34.75
CA ILE A 343 13.72 -22.45 -34.37
C ILE A 343 13.12 -23.47 -35.35
N GLN A 344 11.81 -23.39 -35.62
CA GLN A 344 11.15 -24.32 -36.54
C GLN A 344 11.76 -24.28 -37.95
N ALA A 345 11.99 -23.08 -38.48
CA ALA A 345 12.61 -22.92 -39.80
C ALA A 345 14.04 -23.50 -39.86
N LYS A 346 14.79 -23.43 -38.75
CA LYS A 346 16.13 -24.04 -38.64
C LYS A 346 16.06 -25.55 -38.56
N LYS A 347 15.09 -26.09 -37.82
CA LYS A 347 14.83 -27.52 -37.71
C LYS A 347 14.52 -28.12 -39.08
N ASP A 348 13.57 -27.53 -39.80
CA ASP A 348 13.17 -27.96 -41.15
C ASP A 348 14.34 -27.92 -42.13
N TYR A 349 15.20 -26.89 -42.03
CA TYR A 349 16.40 -26.76 -42.86
C TYR A 349 17.40 -27.91 -42.61
N PHE A 350 17.70 -28.24 -41.35
CA PHE A 350 18.63 -29.32 -41.03
C PHE A 350 18.07 -30.69 -41.39
N GLU A 351 16.78 -30.94 -41.15
CA GLU A 351 16.10 -32.18 -41.55
C GLU A 351 16.10 -32.36 -43.07
N SER A 352 15.83 -31.29 -43.82
CA SER A 352 15.90 -31.29 -45.29
C SER A 352 17.30 -31.61 -45.80
N LYS A 353 18.35 -31.06 -45.17
CA LYS A 353 19.75 -31.39 -45.52
C LYS A 353 20.08 -32.85 -45.26
N LEU A 354 19.56 -33.43 -44.18
CA LEU A 354 19.76 -34.84 -43.85
C LEU A 354 19.00 -35.80 -44.77
N HIS A 355 17.81 -35.42 -45.27
CA HIS A 355 17.00 -36.28 -46.15
C HIS A 355 17.37 -36.20 -47.63
N PHE A 356 17.71 -35.00 -48.13
CA PHE A 356 17.86 -34.74 -49.56
C PHE A 356 19.25 -34.25 -49.96
N GLY A 357 20.15 -34.02 -49.00
CA GLY A 357 21.51 -33.62 -49.28
C GLY A 357 22.38 -34.82 -49.65
N SER A 358 23.11 -34.73 -50.77
CA SER A 358 24.21 -35.63 -51.09
C SER A 358 25.41 -35.32 -50.18
N LEU A 359 25.27 -35.63 -48.88
CA LEU A 359 26.24 -35.28 -47.84
C LEU A 359 27.29 -36.37 -47.67
N THR A 360 28.52 -35.94 -47.39
CA THR A 360 29.58 -36.82 -46.89
C THR A 360 29.25 -37.35 -45.47
N PRO A 361 29.89 -38.44 -45.00
CA PRO A 361 29.72 -38.93 -43.63
C PRO A 361 30.01 -37.85 -42.58
N GLU A 362 31.04 -37.02 -42.79
CA GLU A 362 31.41 -35.92 -41.89
C GLU A 362 30.33 -34.83 -41.84
N GLU A 363 29.78 -34.43 -42.99
CA GLU A 363 28.71 -33.44 -43.06
C GLU A 363 27.39 -33.96 -42.46
N THR A 364 27.09 -35.24 -42.66
CA THR A 364 25.93 -35.90 -42.05
C THR A 364 26.03 -35.85 -40.52
N ALA A 365 27.20 -36.16 -39.95
CA ALA A 365 27.45 -36.08 -38.51
C ALA A 365 27.30 -34.64 -37.99
N LYS A 366 27.81 -33.66 -38.73
CA LYS A 366 27.67 -32.23 -38.40
C LYS A 366 26.21 -31.79 -38.32
N PHE A 367 25.39 -32.07 -39.33
CA PHE A 367 23.97 -31.65 -39.33
C PHE A 367 23.13 -32.37 -38.27
N LYS A 368 23.44 -33.63 -37.95
CA LYS A 368 22.84 -34.33 -36.80
C LYS A 368 23.18 -33.65 -35.47
N GLY A 369 24.44 -33.26 -35.28
CA GLY A 369 24.87 -32.52 -34.09
C GLY A 369 24.16 -31.18 -33.94
N LEU A 370 24.06 -30.40 -35.03
CA LEU A 370 23.36 -29.11 -35.02
C LEU A 370 21.86 -29.24 -34.75
N LEU A 371 21.22 -30.32 -35.23
CA LEU A 371 19.82 -30.60 -34.95
C LEU A 371 19.61 -30.93 -33.46
N GLN A 372 20.49 -31.76 -32.89
CA GLN A 372 20.44 -32.12 -31.46
C GLN A 372 20.70 -30.91 -30.57
N ASP A 373 21.68 -30.07 -30.92
CA ASP A 373 21.96 -28.81 -30.23
C ASP A 373 20.78 -27.82 -30.34
N LEU A 374 20.09 -27.77 -31.49
CA LEU A 374 18.90 -26.92 -31.68
C LEU A 374 17.72 -27.39 -30.80
N GLU A 375 17.48 -28.69 -30.71
CA GLU A 375 16.43 -29.26 -29.84
C GLU A 375 16.75 -29.03 -28.36
N GLU A 376 18.02 -29.20 -27.96
CA GLU A 376 18.47 -28.91 -26.60
C GLU A 376 18.32 -27.40 -26.28
N PHE A 377 18.71 -26.52 -27.21
CA PHE A 377 18.54 -25.08 -27.09
C PHE A 377 17.07 -24.69 -26.90
N ASP A 378 16.17 -25.28 -27.69
CA ASP A 378 14.74 -24.97 -27.58
C ASP A 378 14.18 -25.39 -26.22
N ALA A 379 14.46 -26.63 -25.80
CA ALA A 379 13.97 -27.16 -24.53
C ALA A 379 14.54 -26.41 -23.31
N GLN A 380 15.86 -26.21 -23.23
CA GLN A 380 16.49 -25.53 -22.10
C GLN A 380 16.21 -24.02 -22.12
N GLY A 381 16.21 -23.41 -23.30
CA GLY A 381 15.92 -22.00 -23.50
C GLY A 381 14.49 -21.62 -23.10
N GLN A 382 13.51 -22.46 -23.46
CA GLN A 382 12.13 -22.27 -23.04
C GLN A 382 11.99 -22.36 -21.51
N GLN A 383 12.62 -23.34 -20.87
CA GLN A 383 12.59 -23.49 -19.41
C GLN A 383 13.22 -22.29 -18.69
N PHE A 384 14.35 -21.80 -19.18
CA PHE A 384 15.02 -20.62 -18.63
C PHE A 384 14.17 -19.36 -18.79
N HIS A 385 13.59 -19.15 -19.99
CA HIS A 385 12.71 -18.03 -20.27
C HIS A 385 11.44 -18.06 -19.38
N ASP A 386 10.85 -19.23 -19.15
CA ASP A 386 9.69 -19.39 -18.26
C ASP A 386 10.01 -19.03 -16.80
N LEU A 387 11.22 -19.37 -16.33
CA LEU A 387 11.69 -18.96 -15.00
C LEU A 387 11.86 -17.44 -14.92
N GLN A 388 12.49 -16.81 -15.92
CA GLN A 388 12.65 -15.36 -15.99
C GLN A 388 11.29 -14.63 -16.04
N LYS A 389 10.33 -15.17 -16.79
CA LYS A 389 8.96 -14.65 -16.86
C LYS A 389 8.26 -14.73 -15.50
N LYS A 390 8.37 -15.87 -14.81
CA LYS A 390 7.83 -16.04 -13.44
C LYS A 390 8.47 -15.04 -12.47
N GLN A 391 9.78 -14.83 -12.56
CA GLN A 391 10.50 -13.87 -11.73
C GLN A 391 10.00 -12.44 -11.97
N LYS A 392 9.92 -12.02 -13.24
CA LYS A 392 9.41 -10.70 -13.63
C LYS A 392 8.00 -10.44 -13.09
N ASN A 393 7.08 -11.39 -13.24
CA ASN A 393 5.71 -11.27 -12.72
C ASN A 393 5.67 -11.07 -11.19
N VAL A 394 6.56 -11.75 -10.45
CA VAL A 394 6.68 -11.60 -9.00
C VAL A 394 7.31 -10.25 -8.63
N GLN A 395 8.32 -9.79 -9.37
CA GLN A 395 8.95 -8.49 -9.19
C GLN A 395 7.97 -7.35 -9.47
N ASP A 396 7.14 -7.47 -10.51
CA ASP A 396 6.08 -6.52 -10.82
C ASP A 396 5.05 -6.48 -9.69
N SER A 397 4.66 -7.63 -9.15
CA SER A 397 3.77 -7.72 -7.99
C SER A 397 4.39 -7.10 -6.71
N LEU A 398 5.70 -7.21 -6.53
CA LEU A 398 6.44 -6.57 -5.43
C LEU A 398 6.60 -5.06 -5.60
N SER A 399 6.78 -4.59 -6.83
CA SER A 399 6.86 -3.16 -7.14
C SER A 399 5.55 -2.45 -6.77
N LYS A 400 4.41 -3.06 -7.11
CA LYS A 400 3.06 -2.62 -6.70
C LYS A 400 2.90 -2.49 -5.18
N LEU A 401 3.58 -3.34 -4.41
CA LEU A 401 3.57 -3.32 -2.94
C LEU A 401 4.62 -2.38 -2.30
N LYS A 402 5.68 -1.97 -3.02
CA LYS A 402 6.77 -1.14 -2.48
C LYS A 402 6.40 0.33 -2.33
N ASN A 403 5.51 0.87 -3.15
CA ASN A 403 5.10 2.27 -3.08
C ASN A 403 4.06 2.55 -1.97
N GLY A 404 3.97 1.69 -0.95
CA GLY A 404 2.98 1.83 0.13
C GLY A 404 1.53 1.74 -0.34
N GLY A 405 1.29 1.15 -1.51
CA GLY A 405 -0.01 1.22 -2.19
C GLY A 405 -0.36 2.62 -2.71
N LYS A 406 0.48 3.64 -2.51
CA LYS A 406 0.36 4.95 -3.14
C LYS A 406 1.08 4.89 -4.48
N GLU A 407 0.29 4.74 -5.53
CA GLU A 407 0.76 4.84 -6.91
C GLU A 407 1.41 6.20 -7.16
N ASP A 408 2.28 6.25 -8.18
CA ASP A 408 2.71 7.53 -8.75
C ASP A 408 1.45 8.36 -9.04
N PRO A 409 1.32 9.57 -8.46
CA PRO A 409 0.13 10.40 -8.65
C PRO A 409 -0.04 10.83 -10.11
N ASN A 410 1.02 10.77 -10.93
CA ASN A 410 0.91 10.94 -12.36
C ASN A 410 0.59 9.60 -13.03
N PRO A 411 -0.66 9.37 -13.50
CA PRO A 411 -1.03 8.12 -14.15
C PRO A 411 -0.26 7.86 -15.46
N TYR A 412 0.42 8.87 -16.02
CA TYR A 412 1.14 8.79 -17.29
C TYR A 412 2.66 8.72 -17.15
N SER A 413 3.19 8.52 -15.93
CA SER A 413 4.64 8.40 -15.74
C SER A 413 5.22 7.16 -16.41
N GLU A 414 6.51 7.21 -16.77
CA GLU A 414 7.20 6.05 -17.37
C GLU A 414 7.14 4.83 -16.43
N SER A 415 7.32 5.04 -15.12
CA SER A 415 7.24 3.95 -14.14
C SER A 415 5.89 3.23 -14.16
N ARG A 416 4.79 3.96 -14.32
CA ARG A 416 3.46 3.36 -14.43
C ARG A 416 3.23 2.63 -15.75
N LYS A 417 3.70 3.20 -16.85
CA LYS A 417 3.66 2.57 -18.18
C LYS A 417 4.49 1.29 -18.26
N GLU A 418 5.66 1.26 -17.63
CA GLU A 418 6.53 0.08 -17.57
C GLU A 418 5.95 -1.04 -16.70
N ALA A 419 5.23 -0.68 -15.63
CA ALA A 419 4.57 -1.62 -14.72
C ALA A 419 3.18 -2.09 -15.20
N ALA A 420 2.66 -1.48 -16.26
CA ALA A 420 1.36 -1.81 -16.82
C ALA A 420 1.33 -3.21 -17.43
N LEU A 421 0.17 -3.88 -17.34
CA LEU A 421 -0.02 -5.17 -17.98
C LEU A 421 0.10 -5.01 -19.49
N TRP A 422 1.12 -5.63 -20.07
CA TRP A 422 1.22 -5.84 -21.51
C TRP A 422 1.23 -7.34 -21.79
N ALA A 423 0.04 -7.91 -21.93
CA ALA A 423 -0.12 -9.35 -22.16
C ALA A 423 0.60 -9.76 -23.45
N GLN A 424 1.45 -10.77 -23.38
CA GLN A 424 2.15 -11.31 -24.55
C GLN A 424 1.32 -12.37 -25.28
N THR A 425 0.32 -12.94 -24.60
CA THR A 425 -0.59 -13.94 -25.17
C THR A 425 -2.05 -13.66 -24.77
N PRO A 426 -3.04 -14.11 -25.57
CA PRO A 426 -4.46 -14.02 -25.18
C PRO A 426 -4.76 -14.67 -23.82
N GLN A 427 -4.12 -15.80 -23.51
CA GLN A 427 -4.27 -16.44 -22.19
C GLN A 427 -3.85 -15.53 -21.04
N GLU A 428 -2.74 -14.79 -21.18
CA GLU A 428 -2.32 -13.83 -20.15
C GLU A 428 -3.31 -12.68 -19.98
N ALA A 429 -3.91 -12.23 -21.08
CA ALA A 429 -4.97 -11.22 -21.01
C ALA A 429 -6.20 -11.80 -20.31
N ASP A 430 -6.64 -12.99 -20.68
CA ASP A 430 -7.80 -13.68 -20.08
C ASP A 430 -7.63 -13.91 -18.57
N ASP A 431 -6.47 -14.40 -18.15
CA ASP A 431 -6.15 -14.68 -16.74
C ASP A 431 -6.33 -13.44 -15.85
N VAL A 432 -6.17 -12.24 -16.43
CA VAL A 432 -6.30 -10.97 -15.72
C VAL A 432 -7.66 -10.32 -15.92
N LEU A 433 -8.20 -10.34 -17.13
CA LEU A 433 -9.36 -9.54 -17.50
C LEU A 433 -10.70 -10.28 -17.31
N ARG A 434 -10.70 -11.62 -17.39
CA ARG A 434 -11.94 -12.43 -17.43
C ARG A 434 -12.78 -12.30 -16.18
N GLU A 435 -12.18 -12.19 -14.99
CA GLU A 435 -12.93 -12.13 -13.74
C GLU A 435 -13.83 -10.88 -13.69
N LYS A 436 -13.27 -9.70 -13.99
CA LYS A 436 -14.01 -8.45 -13.98
C LYS A 436 -15.08 -8.41 -15.08
N CYS A 437 -14.71 -8.83 -16.28
CA CYS A 437 -15.63 -9.05 -17.39
C CYS A 437 -16.80 -9.95 -16.98
N GLY A 438 -16.53 -11.09 -16.33
CA GLY A 438 -17.54 -12.03 -15.86
C GLY A 438 -18.47 -11.43 -14.81
N GLU A 439 -17.96 -10.61 -13.90
CA GLU A 439 -18.77 -9.88 -12.92
C GLU A 439 -19.80 -8.97 -13.59
N VAL A 440 -19.35 -8.15 -14.54
CA VAL A 440 -20.20 -7.23 -15.30
C VAL A 440 -21.20 -8.01 -16.15
N TRP A 441 -20.75 -9.07 -16.83
CA TRP A 441 -21.60 -9.93 -17.66
C TRP A 441 -22.72 -10.58 -16.87
N ARG A 442 -22.48 -11.09 -15.66
CA ARG A 442 -23.53 -11.70 -14.84
C ARG A 442 -24.62 -10.71 -14.42
N LYS A 443 -24.24 -9.44 -14.21
CA LYS A 443 -25.15 -8.33 -13.84
C LYS A 443 -25.77 -7.61 -15.05
N ALA A 444 -25.35 -7.96 -16.27
CA ALA A 444 -25.85 -7.34 -17.48
C ALA A 444 -27.26 -7.85 -17.85
N SER A 445 -28.12 -6.92 -18.23
CA SER A 445 -29.44 -7.23 -18.79
C SER A 445 -29.31 -7.96 -20.12
N LYS A 446 -30.41 -8.60 -20.55
CA LYS A 446 -30.47 -9.24 -21.88
C LYS A 446 -30.12 -8.24 -22.99
N ALA A 447 -30.69 -7.03 -22.95
CA ALA A 447 -30.45 -5.99 -23.96
C ALA A 447 -28.98 -5.55 -24.02
N GLU A 448 -28.28 -5.46 -22.89
CA GLU A 448 -26.85 -5.11 -22.85
C GLU A 448 -25.98 -6.23 -23.42
N LYS A 449 -26.27 -7.49 -23.07
CA LYS A 449 -25.58 -8.65 -23.65
C LYS A 449 -25.78 -8.74 -25.15
N ASP A 450 -27.00 -8.47 -25.61
CA ASP A 450 -27.35 -8.52 -27.02
C ASP A 450 -26.71 -7.35 -27.79
N ALA A 451 -26.60 -6.16 -27.17
CA ALA A 451 -25.93 -5.00 -27.73
C ALA A 451 -24.42 -5.20 -27.92
N ILE A 452 -23.70 -5.65 -26.90
CA ILE A 452 -22.25 -5.89 -27.01
C ILE A 452 -21.95 -7.04 -27.97
N TYR A 453 -22.74 -8.11 -27.94
CA TYR A 453 -22.59 -9.20 -28.90
C TYR A 453 -22.81 -8.73 -30.34
N ALA A 454 -23.85 -7.93 -30.59
CA ALA A 454 -24.09 -7.34 -31.90
C ALA A 454 -22.98 -6.38 -32.34
N TYR A 455 -22.37 -5.65 -31.41
CA TYR A 455 -21.20 -4.81 -31.68
C TYR A 455 -20.01 -5.64 -32.17
N THR A 456 -19.66 -6.72 -31.44
CA THR A 456 -18.55 -7.61 -31.84
C THR A 456 -18.81 -8.32 -33.17
N LYS A 457 -20.08 -8.54 -33.55
CA LYS A 457 -20.45 -9.08 -34.86
C LYS A 457 -20.28 -8.07 -36.00
N GLY A 458 -20.44 -6.78 -35.72
CA GLY A 458 -20.46 -5.73 -36.73
C GLY A 458 -20.65 -4.35 -36.13
N SER A 459 -19.53 -3.66 -35.88
CA SER A 459 -19.51 -2.36 -35.20
C SER A 459 -19.92 -1.17 -36.08
N GLY A 460 -20.05 -1.36 -37.40
CA GLY A 460 -20.29 -0.27 -38.35
C GLY A 460 -21.52 0.59 -38.03
N GLY A 461 -22.68 -0.04 -37.80
CA GLY A 461 -23.93 0.68 -37.48
C GLY A 461 -23.94 1.32 -36.09
N PHE A 462 -22.97 0.99 -35.23
CA PHE A 462 -22.75 1.68 -33.97
C PHE A 462 -21.81 2.88 -34.19
N ASN A 463 -20.67 2.64 -34.85
CA ASN A 463 -19.57 3.61 -34.93
C ASN A 463 -19.81 4.73 -35.95
N ARG A 464 -20.53 4.48 -37.05
CA ARG A 464 -20.81 5.49 -38.08
C ARG A 464 -21.60 6.68 -37.56
N PRO A 465 -22.79 6.53 -36.95
CA PRO A 465 -23.54 7.69 -36.43
C PRO A 465 -22.76 8.40 -35.33
N LEU A 466 -22.00 7.67 -34.51
CA LEU A 466 -21.10 8.25 -33.49
C LEU A 466 -20.01 9.13 -34.08
N ARG A 467 -19.46 8.74 -35.23
CA ARG A 467 -18.48 9.53 -35.98
C ARG A 467 -19.13 10.55 -36.92
N GLY A 468 -20.45 10.66 -36.97
CA GLY A 468 -21.14 11.61 -37.84
C GLY A 468 -21.26 11.18 -39.30
N HIS A 469 -21.19 9.87 -39.58
CA HIS A 469 -21.47 9.30 -40.89
C HIS A 469 -22.89 8.76 -40.96
N ASP A 470 -23.56 9.03 -42.07
CA ASP A 470 -24.96 8.68 -42.31
C ASP A 470 -25.06 7.49 -43.29
N GLY A 471 -25.29 6.30 -42.74
CA GLY A 471 -25.51 5.04 -43.46
C GLY A 471 -24.25 4.34 -44.00
N TRP A 472 -23.26 5.12 -44.47
CA TRP A 472 -22.00 4.59 -44.99
C TRP A 472 -20.84 5.58 -44.79
N TRP A 473 -19.60 5.07 -44.82
CA TRP A 473 -18.41 5.83 -44.44
C TRP A 473 -18.09 7.04 -45.33
N GLY A 474 -18.60 7.12 -46.57
CA GLY A 474 -18.38 8.28 -47.44
C GLY A 474 -19.38 9.44 -47.25
N ASN A 475 -20.44 9.26 -46.46
CA ASN A 475 -21.46 10.30 -46.22
C ASN A 475 -21.28 10.94 -44.85
N PHE A 476 -20.21 11.72 -44.68
CA PHE A 476 -19.95 12.45 -43.45
C PHE A 476 -20.81 13.72 -43.37
N LYS A 477 -21.69 13.79 -42.37
CA LYS A 477 -22.51 14.99 -42.06
C LYS A 477 -21.89 15.86 -40.98
N GLY A 478 -20.96 15.30 -40.20
CA GLY A 478 -20.34 15.93 -39.04
C GLY A 478 -20.72 15.22 -37.73
N VAL A 479 -19.79 15.17 -36.80
CA VAL A 479 -20.01 14.58 -35.46
C VAL A 479 -21.19 15.29 -34.77
N GLY A 480 -22.10 14.51 -34.19
CA GLY A 480 -23.29 15.02 -33.52
C GLY A 480 -24.42 15.50 -34.45
N LYS A 481 -24.22 15.44 -35.78
CA LYS A 481 -25.23 15.83 -36.79
C LYS A 481 -26.01 14.65 -37.38
N VAL A 482 -25.69 13.42 -36.96
CA VAL A 482 -26.40 12.20 -37.36
C VAL A 482 -27.08 11.63 -36.13
N ASP A 483 -28.37 11.30 -36.24
CA ASP A 483 -29.11 10.63 -35.16
C ASP A 483 -28.42 9.31 -34.79
N LEU A 484 -28.24 9.05 -33.50
CA LEU A 484 -27.63 7.80 -33.02
C LEU A 484 -28.43 6.56 -33.45
N ASN A 485 -29.74 6.72 -33.67
CA ASN A 485 -30.61 5.66 -34.15
C ASN A 485 -30.77 5.63 -35.68
N ASN A 486 -30.01 6.43 -36.44
CA ASN A 486 -30.10 6.48 -37.90
C ASN A 486 -29.92 5.11 -38.57
N GLU A 487 -29.14 4.21 -37.95
CA GLU A 487 -28.94 2.83 -38.43
C GLU A 487 -29.62 1.77 -37.54
N GLY A 488 -30.65 2.16 -36.77
CA GLY A 488 -31.41 1.28 -35.90
C GLY A 488 -30.63 0.77 -34.67
N ARG A 489 -29.54 1.44 -34.30
CA ARG A 489 -28.65 1.05 -33.19
C ARG A 489 -28.68 2.00 -31.99
N GLY A 490 -29.56 3.00 -31.95
CA GLY A 490 -29.55 4.03 -30.90
C GLY A 490 -29.65 3.45 -29.49
N ALA A 491 -30.64 2.57 -29.26
CA ALA A 491 -30.79 1.87 -27.98
C ALA A 491 -29.60 0.95 -27.68
N ALA A 492 -29.08 0.23 -28.68
CA ALA A 492 -27.94 -0.66 -28.51
C ALA A 492 -26.65 0.10 -28.15
N ILE A 493 -26.44 1.29 -28.73
CA ILE A 493 -25.34 2.20 -28.38
C ILE A 493 -25.47 2.61 -26.91
N GLN A 494 -26.66 2.96 -26.44
CA GLN A 494 -26.88 3.33 -25.03
C GLN A 494 -26.62 2.14 -24.10
N HIS A 495 -27.11 0.95 -24.44
CA HIS A 495 -26.89 -0.26 -23.66
C HIS A 495 -25.41 -0.64 -23.58
N LEU A 496 -24.68 -0.56 -24.70
CA LEU A 496 -23.24 -0.81 -24.72
C LEU A 496 -22.47 0.23 -23.88
N THR A 497 -22.86 1.50 -23.98
CA THR A 497 -22.28 2.58 -23.17
C THR A 497 -22.46 2.29 -21.68
N ASN A 498 -23.69 1.95 -21.26
CA ASN A 498 -24.01 1.64 -19.86
C ASN A 498 -23.30 0.38 -19.35
N LEU A 499 -23.14 -0.63 -20.22
CA LEU A 499 -22.41 -1.84 -19.89
C LEU A 499 -20.93 -1.55 -19.62
N ILE A 500 -20.26 -0.85 -20.55
CA ILE A 500 -18.84 -0.51 -20.42
C ILE A 500 -18.59 0.45 -19.24
N ASN A 501 -19.53 1.35 -18.92
CA ASN A 501 -19.44 2.23 -17.74
C ASN A 501 -19.31 1.45 -16.42
N ARG A 502 -19.78 0.20 -16.36
CA ARG A 502 -19.68 -0.67 -15.18
C ARG A 502 -18.42 -1.55 -15.18
N SER A 503 -17.59 -1.45 -16.21
CA SER A 503 -16.39 -2.27 -16.41
C SER A 503 -15.12 -1.41 -16.35
N THR A 504 -14.46 -1.45 -15.19
CA THR A 504 -13.17 -0.81 -14.94
C THR A 504 -12.23 -1.81 -14.28
N TYR A 505 -10.93 -1.67 -14.56
CA TYR A 505 -9.89 -2.57 -14.05
C TYR A 505 -9.03 -1.87 -12.99
N ASP A 506 -8.48 -2.67 -12.09
CA ASP A 506 -7.71 -2.27 -10.91
C ASP A 506 -6.22 -2.01 -11.18
N ARG A 507 -5.82 -2.01 -12.46
CA ARG A 507 -4.44 -1.84 -12.91
C ARG A 507 -4.36 -1.15 -14.26
N ASP A 508 -3.17 -0.68 -14.58
CA ASP A 508 -2.82 -0.15 -15.89
C ASP A 508 -2.64 -1.28 -16.88
N ILE A 509 -3.12 -1.06 -18.10
CA ILE A 509 -3.15 -2.06 -19.14
C ILE A 509 -2.73 -1.40 -20.44
N TRP A 510 -1.86 -2.06 -21.19
CA TRP A 510 -1.62 -1.75 -22.58
C TRP A 510 -2.51 -2.62 -23.45
N LEU A 511 -3.15 -2.00 -24.45
CA LEU A 511 -3.94 -2.67 -25.49
C LEU A 511 -3.36 -2.37 -26.88
N GLN A 512 -3.71 -3.16 -27.88
CA GLN A 512 -3.28 -2.94 -29.26
C GLN A 512 -4.47 -2.69 -30.18
N ARG A 513 -4.38 -1.70 -31.06
CA ARG A 513 -5.35 -1.49 -32.13
C ARG A 513 -4.64 -1.38 -33.46
N GLY A 514 -5.05 -2.20 -34.43
CA GLY A 514 -4.67 -2.03 -35.82
C GLY A 514 -5.73 -1.27 -36.61
N ILE A 515 -5.26 -0.47 -37.57
CA ILE A 515 -6.09 0.14 -38.59
C ILE A 515 -5.42 -0.13 -39.94
N GLU A 516 -6.11 -0.87 -40.82
CA GLU A 516 -5.49 -1.41 -42.04
C GLU A 516 -5.28 -0.35 -43.14
N THR A 517 -6.06 0.73 -43.13
CA THR A 517 -6.03 1.77 -44.17
C THR A 517 -5.42 3.07 -43.65
N ALA A 518 -4.74 3.80 -44.56
CA ALA A 518 -4.19 5.11 -44.25
C ALA A 518 -5.30 6.13 -43.97
N GLU A 519 -6.41 6.02 -44.69
CA GLU A 519 -7.59 6.86 -44.56
C GLU A 519 -8.23 6.68 -43.17
N GLY A 520 -8.36 5.43 -42.71
CA GLY A 520 -8.87 5.12 -41.38
C GLY A 520 -7.93 5.60 -40.27
N ALA A 521 -6.63 5.39 -40.41
CA ALA A 521 -5.65 5.79 -39.41
C ALA A 521 -5.50 7.32 -39.33
N ALA A 522 -5.55 7.99 -40.48
CA ALA A 522 -5.50 9.45 -40.56
C ALA A 522 -6.77 10.08 -39.99
N SER A 523 -7.95 9.49 -40.27
CA SER A 523 -9.22 9.88 -39.65
C SER A 523 -9.18 9.69 -38.13
N PHE A 524 -8.68 8.54 -37.66
CA PHE A 524 -8.50 8.29 -36.23
C PHE A 524 -7.57 9.31 -35.58
N LEU A 525 -6.48 9.70 -36.23
CA LEU A 525 -5.52 10.69 -35.73
C LEU A 525 -5.95 12.16 -35.92
N GLY A 526 -7.04 12.41 -36.67
CA GLY A 526 -7.44 13.74 -37.10
C GLY A 526 -6.33 14.47 -37.89
N VAL A 527 -5.66 13.77 -38.81
CA VAL A 527 -4.59 14.31 -39.67
C VAL A 527 -4.94 14.08 -41.13
N PRO A 528 -4.36 14.84 -42.08
CA PRO A 528 -4.52 14.53 -43.51
C PRO A 528 -3.90 13.17 -43.84
N VAL A 529 -4.51 12.42 -44.76
CA VAL A 529 -4.03 11.09 -45.20
C VAL A 529 -2.57 11.13 -45.67
N GLU A 530 -2.18 12.23 -46.32
CA GLU A 530 -0.80 12.46 -46.77
C GLU A 530 0.23 12.46 -45.64
N ALA A 531 -0.20 12.74 -44.39
CA ALA A 531 0.69 12.67 -43.23
C ALA A 531 1.26 11.25 -43.07
N LEU A 532 0.42 10.22 -43.24
CA LEU A 532 0.85 8.83 -43.08
C LEU A 532 1.60 8.30 -44.31
N LYS A 533 1.34 8.87 -45.49
CA LYS A 533 1.95 8.44 -46.76
C LYS A 533 3.32 9.07 -47.01
N THR A 534 3.48 10.36 -46.71
CA THR A 534 4.62 11.16 -47.22
C THR A 534 5.47 11.79 -46.13
N TRP A 535 4.95 12.01 -44.91
CA TRP A 535 5.71 12.77 -43.92
C TRP A 535 6.94 11.99 -43.43
N PRO A 536 8.07 12.69 -43.22
CA PRO A 536 9.23 12.12 -42.55
C PRO A 536 8.94 11.91 -41.06
N LEU A 537 9.74 11.09 -40.37
CA LEU A 537 9.51 10.71 -38.98
C LEU A 537 9.49 11.95 -38.07
N GLU A 538 10.38 12.91 -38.30
CA GLU A 538 10.51 14.14 -37.53
C GLU A 538 9.20 14.95 -37.55
N LYS A 539 8.56 15.01 -38.72
CA LYS A 539 7.26 15.70 -38.88
C LYS A 539 6.11 14.90 -38.27
N LEU A 540 6.18 13.57 -38.28
CA LEU A 540 5.20 12.74 -37.57
C LEU A 540 5.35 12.87 -36.05
N GLN A 541 6.58 13.00 -35.54
CA GLN A 541 6.87 13.22 -34.13
C GLN A 541 6.34 14.56 -33.62
N SER A 542 6.10 15.55 -34.49
CA SER A 542 5.42 16.79 -34.10
C SER A 542 3.97 16.58 -33.67
N LEU A 543 3.40 15.38 -33.88
CA LEU A 543 2.07 15.02 -33.38
C LEU A 543 2.11 14.59 -31.90
N ILE A 544 3.28 14.34 -31.31
CA ILE A 544 3.40 13.98 -29.90
C ILE A 544 2.82 15.11 -29.04
N GLY A 545 1.98 14.74 -28.08
CA GLY A 545 1.24 15.65 -27.22
C GLY A 545 -0.14 16.04 -27.75
N LYS A 546 -0.44 15.82 -29.04
CA LYS A 546 -1.77 16.08 -29.61
C LYS A 546 -2.81 15.17 -28.95
N GLU A 547 -3.95 15.76 -28.59
CA GLU A 547 -5.13 15.04 -28.12
C GLU A 547 -6.15 14.85 -29.23
N ILE A 548 -6.79 13.69 -29.21
CA ILE A 548 -7.75 13.23 -30.22
C ILE A 548 -8.93 12.61 -29.49
N THR A 549 -10.14 13.04 -29.78
CA THR A 549 -11.36 12.40 -29.25
C THR A 549 -11.93 11.42 -30.27
N GLU A 550 -12.00 10.14 -29.93
CA GLU A 550 -12.71 9.12 -30.69
C GLU A 550 -14.14 9.04 -30.18
N HIS A 551 -15.09 9.52 -30.98
CA HIS A 551 -16.50 9.58 -30.61
C HIS A 551 -17.19 8.21 -30.60
N ALA A 552 -16.64 7.23 -31.32
CA ALA A 552 -17.12 5.86 -31.33
C ALA A 552 -16.41 4.97 -30.30
N PHE A 553 -16.86 3.73 -30.13
CA PHE A 553 -16.15 2.75 -29.30
C PHE A 553 -14.85 2.31 -29.98
N THR A 554 -13.84 1.94 -29.19
CA THR A 554 -12.53 1.54 -29.72
C THR A 554 -12.24 0.07 -29.42
N SER A 555 -12.46 -0.80 -30.41
CA SER A 555 -12.03 -2.21 -30.38
C SER A 555 -10.51 -2.34 -30.42
N CYS A 556 -9.97 -3.18 -29.55
CA CYS A 556 -8.54 -3.45 -29.42
C CYS A 556 -8.32 -4.95 -29.23
N GLY A 557 -7.17 -5.47 -29.66
CA GLY A 557 -6.65 -6.74 -29.17
C GLY A 557 -6.10 -6.58 -27.75
N SER A 558 -6.35 -7.60 -26.92
CA SER A 558 -6.01 -7.58 -25.49
C SER A 558 -4.57 -8.00 -25.21
N ALA A 559 -3.91 -8.66 -26.18
CA ALA A 559 -2.51 -9.02 -26.14
C ALA A 559 -1.70 -8.48 -27.33
N LYS A 560 -0.38 -8.44 -27.15
CA LYS A 560 0.57 -8.00 -28.19
C LYS A 560 0.40 -8.83 -29.46
N GLY A 561 0.28 -8.16 -30.60
CA GLY A 561 0.11 -8.83 -31.89
C GLY A 561 -1.31 -9.31 -32.21
N GLN A 562 -2.27 -9.15 -31.30
CA GLN A 562 -3.69 -9.47 -31.55
C GLN A 562 -4.45 -8.31 -32.20
N GLY A 563 -5.60 -8.63 -32.79
CA GLY A 563 -6.44 -7.69 -33.52
C GLY A 563 -5.91 -7.37 -34.92
N PHE A 564 -6.50 -6.37 -35.58
CA PHE A 564 -6.18 -6.03 -36.96
C PHE A 564 -4.71 -5.58 -37.15
N GLY A 565 -4.24 -5.69 -38.40
CA GLY A 565 -2.90 -5.23 -38.80
C GLY A 565 -2.86 -3.77 -39.26
N GLY A 566 -1.87 -3.44 -40.10
CA GLY A 566 -1.71 -2.11 -40.70
C GLY A 566 -0.96 -1.12 -39.81
N TYR A 567 -1.57 0.04 -39.56
CA TYR A 567 -1.07 1.06 -38.64
C TYR A 567 -1.37 0.63 -37.20
N ILE A 568 -0.32 0.41 -36.42
CA ILE A 568 -0.45 -0.14 -35.06
C ILE A 568 -0.44 0.97 -34.03
N PHE A 569 -1.46 0.98 -33.18
CA PHE A 569 -1.61 1.87 -32.03
C PHE A 569 -1.49 1.03 -30.77
N ARG A 570 -0.46 1.29 -29.97
CA ARG A 570 -0.35 0.77 -28.60
C ARG A 570 -1.02 1.77 -27.68
N ILE A 571 -2.07 1.34 -27.01
CA ILE A 571 -2.94 2.20 -26.21
C ILE A 571 -2.66 1.92 -24.75
N TYR A 572 -2.11 2.90 -24.05
CA TYR A 572 -1.98 2.87 -22.60
C TYR A 572 -3.29 3.27 -21.95
N CYS A 573 -3.88 2.35 -21.20
CA CYS A 573 -5.11 2.52 -20.44
C CYS A 573 -4.76 2.58 -18.95
N PRO A 574 -4.73 3.78 -18.34
CA PRO A 574 -4.58 3.90 -16.89
C PRO A 574 -5.68 3.12 -16.16
N ARG A 575 -5.37 2.62 -14.96
CA ARG A 575 -6.34 2.05 -14.02
C ARG A 575 -7.60 2.91 -13.95
N GLY A 576 -8.75 2.27 -13.94
CA GLY A 576 -10.04 2.95 -13.95
C GLY A 576 -10.55 3.30 -15.35
N THR A 577 -9.77 3.09 -16.42
CA THR A 577 -10.26 3.17 -17.80
C THR A 577 -11.49 2.26 -17.96
N LYS A 578 -12.58 2.84 -18.47
CA LYS A 578 -13.81 2.15 -18.81
C LYS A 578 -13.61 1.38 -20.11
N MET A 579 -13.58 0.06 -20.01
CA MET A 579 -13.41 -0.85 -21.14
C MET A 579 -13.93 -2.25 -20.79
N MET A 580 -14.31 -3.04 -21.78
CA MET A 580 -14.87 -4.39 -21.58
C MET A 580 -14.09 -5.42 -22.40
N TYR A 581 -13.51 -6.41 -21.71
CA TYR A 581 -12.93 -7.59 -22.35
C TYR A 581 -14.07 -8.47 -22.86
N ALA A 582 -14.02 -8.86 -24.13
CA ALA A 582 -15.15 -9.43 -24.86
C ALA A 582 -14.91 -10.86 -25.36
N GLU A 583 -13.67 -11.32 -25.40
CA GLU A 583 -13.29 -12.62 -25.98
C GLU A 583 -14.14 -13.83 -25.50
N PRO A 584 -14.56 -13.96 -24.21
CA PRO A 584 -15.38 -15.09 -23.79
C PRO A 584 -16.79 -15.14 -24.39
N PHE A 585 -17.31 -13.99 -24.83
CA PHE A 585 -18.68 -13.86 -25.32
C PHE A 585 -18.81 -13.25 -26.71
N SER A 586 -17.73 -12.75 -27.32
CA SER A 586 -17.73 -12.08 -28.62
C SER A 586 -18.19 -13.01 -29.74
N HIS A 587 -18.61 -12.43 -30.86
CA HIS A 587 -19.08 -13.21 -32.01
C HIS A 587 -17.97 -14.03 -32.65
N PHE A 588 -16.77 -13.44 -32.77
CA PHE A 588 -15.60 -14.02 -33.41
C PHE A 588 -14.59 -14.64 -32.43
N GLY A 589 -14.80 -14.49 -31.13
CA GLY A 589 -14.00 -15.16 -30.11
C GLY A 589 -14.33 -16.65 -29.99
N ASP A 590 -13.44 -17.37 -29.32
CA ASP A 590 -13.48 -18.83 -29.18
C ASP A 590 -14.17 -19.29 -27.88
N GLY A 591 -14.70 -18.35 -27.11
CA GLY A 591 -15.42 -18.64 -25.88
C GLY A 591 -16.82 -19.26 -26.08
N ALA A 592 -17.61 -19.29 -25.00
CA ALA A 592 -19.00 -19.77 -25.06
C ALA A 592 -19.97 -18.76 -25.72
N LYS A 593 -19.44 -17.67 -26.27
CA LYS A 593 -20.18 -16.63 -26.99
C LYS A 593 -21.34 -16.12 -26.13
N ARG A 594 -22.51 -15.89 -26.73
CA ARG A 594 -23.71 -15.45 -26.02
C ARG A 594 -24.20 -16.42 -24.93
N LYS A 595 -23.76 -17.69 -24.94
CA LYS A 595 -24.12 -18.69 -23.92
C LYS A 595 -23.15 -18.71 -22.73
N TRP A 596 -22.14 -17.84 -22.71
CA TRP A 596 -21.21 -17.76 -21.60
C TRP A 596 -21.93 -17.40 -20.29
N ASP A 597 -21.60 -18.13 -19.23
CA ASP A 597 -22.17 -18.01 -17.89
C ASP A 597 -21.52 -16.89 -17.05
N GLY A 598 -20.46 -16.27 -17.58
CA GLY A 598 -19.65 -15.28 -16.88
C GLY A 598 -18.62 -15.89 -15.92
N LYS A 599 -18.39 -17.20 -15.94
CA LYS A 599 -17.45 -17.89 -15.02
C LYS A 599 -16.53 -18.86 -15.74
N LYS A 600 -17.05 -19.62 -16.70
CA LYS A 600 -16.34 -20.69 -17.40
C LYS A 600 -15.06 -20.15 -18.03
N ALA A 601 -13.94 -20.79 -17.73
CA ALA A 601 -12.66 -20.52 -18.38
C ALA A 601 -12.65 -21.09 -19.80
N GLN A 602 -11.79 -20.53 -20.65
CA GLN A 602 -11.57 -21.00 -22.01
C GLN A 602 -10.10 -21.42 -22.19
N ALA A 603 -9.85 -22.29 -23.16
CA ALA A 603 -8.52 -22.81 -23.49
C ALA A 603 -8.07 -22.45 -24.91
N SER A 604 -8.95 -21.78 -25.67
CA SER A 604 -8.75 -21.32 -27.04
C SER A 604 -9.18 -19.86 -27.12
N PHE A 605 -8.54 -19.10 -28.01
CA PHE A 605 -8.73 -17.67 -28.15
C PHE A 605 -8.73 -17.30 -29.64
N GLY A 606 -9.70 -16.49 -30.02
CA GLY A 606 -9.80 -15.94 -31.36
C GLY A 606 -8.70 -14.92 -31.62
N TYR A 607 -8.43 -14.67 -32.90
CA TYR A 607 -7.42 -13.72 -33.37
C TYR A 607 -7.70 -12.26 -32.94
N GLU A 608 -8.96 -11.92 -32.69
CA GLU A 608 -9.32 -10.57 -32.27
C GLU A 608 -8.99 -10.32 -30.80
N ASP A 609 -9.09 -11.34 -29.93
CA ASP A 609 -8.85 -11.26 -28.48
C ASP A 609 -9.39 -9.94 -27.90
N GLU A 610 -10.67 -9.67 -28.14
CA GLU A 610 -11.16 -8.29 -28.19
C GLU A 610 -11.35 -7.67 -26.80
N THR A 611 -10.86 -6.44 -26.60
CA THR A 611 -11.26 -5.51 -25.54
C THR A 611 -11.78 -4.21 -26.16
N ILE A 612 -12.95 -3.76 -25.72
CA ILE A 612 -13.64 -2.58 -26.26
C ILE A 612 -13.53 -1.43 -25.26
N ILE A 613 -12.84 -0.35 -25.65
CA ILE A 613 -12.75 0.89 -24.87
C ILE A 613 -14.00 1.75 -25.11
N GLN A 614 -14.46 2.43 -24.07
CA GLN A 614 -15.63 3.31 -24.09
C GLN A 614 -15.60 4.33 -25.24
N ARG A 615 -16.77 4.68 -25.76
CA ARG A 615 -16.92 5.75 -26.74
C ARG A 615 -16.63 7.13 -26.16
N GLY A 616 -16.30 8.10 -27.01
CA GLY A 616 -15.96 9.46 -26.56
C GLY A 616 -14.66 9.52 -25.76
N THR A 617 -13.77 8.55 -25.97
CA THR A 617 -12.47 8.51 -25.30
C THR A 617 -11.51 9.49 -25.97
N THR A 618 -10.81 10.27 -25.16
CA THR A 618 -9.72 11.14 -25.61
C THR A 618 -8.38 10.43 -25.45
N TYR A 619 -7.58 10.45 -26.50
CA TYR A 619 -6.26 9.85 -26.56
C TYR A 619 -5.21 10.94 -26.78
N LYS A 620 -4.11 10.89 -26.03
CA LYS A 620 -2.93 11.73 -26.24
C LYS A 620 -1.84 10.93 -26.92
N ILE A 621 -1.26 11.47 -28.00
CA ILE A 621 -0.12 10.83 -28.67
C ILE A 621 1.12 10.96 -27.80
N MET A 622 1.73 9.84 -27.46
CA MET A 622 2.90 9.77 -26.58
C MET A 622 4.18 9.49 -27.35
N LYS A 623 4.10 8.67 -28.41
CA LYS A 623 5.26 8.27 -29.21
C LYS A 623 4.83 8.00 -30.64
N VAL A 624 5.74 8.27 -31.58
CA VAL A 624 5.59 7.87 -32.99
C VAL A 624 6.88 7.19 -33.44
N GLU A 625 6.75 6.02 -34.05
CA GLU A 625 7.84 5.23 -34.57
C GLU A 625 7.59 4.91 -36.04
N LYS A 626 8.67 4.91 -36.84
CA LYS A 626 8.63 4.57 -38.26
C LYS A 626 9.78 3.62 -38.57
N ALA A 627 9.44 2.41 -39.02
CA ALA A 627 10.39 1.39 -39.45
C ALA A 627 10.11 1.05 -40.93
N GLY A 628 10.89 1.66 -41.83
CA GLY A 628 10.62 1.60 -43.27
C GLY A 628 9.26 2.23 -43.61
N LYS A 629 8.34 1.44 -44.16
CA LYS A 629 6.96 1.86 -44.47
C LYS A 629 5.98 1.65 -43.32
N LYS A 630 6.36 0.94 -42.25
CA LYS A 630 5.48 0.69 -41.09
C LYS A 630 5.56 1.87 -40.13
N ILE A 631 4.40 2.40 -39.74
CA ILE A 631 4.28 3.47 -38.76
C ILE A 631 3.46 2.94 -37.58
N SER A 632 3.97 3.17 -36.37
CA SER A 632 3.28 2.82 -35.14
C SER A 632 3.22 4.00 -34.18
N PHE A 633 2.18 4.02 -33.37
CA PHE A 633 1.90 5.07 -32.41
C PHE A 633 1.77 4.48 -31.02
N GLU A 634 2.25 5.19 -30.01
CA GLU A 634 1.79 4.99 -28.63
C GLU A 634 0.87 6.14 -28.28
N ILE A 635 -0.30 5.80 -27.76
CA ILE A 635 -1.29 6.78 -27.30
C ILE A 635 -1.74 6.41 -25.89
N ALA A 636 -2.15 7.40 -25.10
CA ALA A 636 -2.66 7.19 -23.74
C ALA A 636 -4.10 7.69 -23.64
N VAL A 637 -4.96 6.93 -22.97
CA VAL A 637 -6.32 7.38 -22.60
C VAL A 637 -6.20 8.50 -21.58
N THR A 638 -6.69 9.70 -21.93
CA THR A 638 -6.64 10.87 -21.02
C THR A 638 -7.98 11.26 -20.44
N ASN A 639 -9.08 10.97 -21.14
CA ASN A 639 -10.43 11.27 -20.68
C ASN A 639 -11.47 10.34 -21.31
N GLN A 640 -12.61 10.15 -20.66
CA GLN A 640 -13.75 9.38 -21.14
C GLN A 640 -15.07 10.01 -20.67
N ILE A 641 -16.15 9.74 -21.40
CA ILE A 641 -17.51 10.19 -21.05
C ILE A 641 -18.07 9.56 -19.78
#